data_AF-A0A9Q3W9Y2-F1
#
_entry.id   AF-A0A9Q3W9Y2-F1
#
_cell.length_a   1.000
_cell.length_b   1.000
_cell.length_c   1.000
_cell.angle_alpha   90.00
_cell.angle_beta   90.00
_cell.angle_gamma   90.00
#
_symmetry.space_group_name_H-M   'P 1'
#
loop_
_entity.id
_entity.type
_entity.pdbx_description
1 polymer ?
#
loop_
_entity_poly.entity_id
_entity_poly.type
_entity_poly.pdbx_seq_one_letter_code
_entity_poly.pdbx_strand_id
1 'polypeptide(L)'
;MCERGIGWLSLCLLLGVLAGCGGSGGSDSGGDNPGGENPGGEVPDPEGQGRVFTVAPGEDATQSMVDAMIQLKPKDVLQFECGFFELDQGLLIQATEDVTIQGCGKDKTVLSFRDSVNVTGLEALNVRGITVKDLTILDSPGDAFKLKGVKWGTLSKVRAIWSGGGEPITAANYSGRLQVACTAPPLNEGDPAPDYVPSSSSGRYGIYPVESEYILVEDSESIGASDAGIYVGQTDTTIIRNSRAAYNVMGFEIENVRGGEYDNNIAECNTGGFLIYDLENITRYGDTSVMVNNVARNNNTYNFAHSGLVSMVPRGVGFITLGYDNIEVYDNLFEDHSTAAILYISYELIDGPGQTADKKLDPYTEGLHIHDNVIRNSGYSLPPPDLEAAANGDIQTLLPMMIGLKNLPTINDPSELLGSLDNLFNLGRGAHIIWDGLLDDLDADCPYPVDANGDPVPADANGKPIHTNQHPNPSCHYNAYKFDDQGQRKLPQWGSCIHDNQFDEDSVPYLNFHGTDGLEVVMALAEQDLSLLDPAELLEVIQGLLNLPSDRKLEDHDCQARFGKLLAPLPRVTIPPFEPSGEHDPAVSEEYVKFLCEAETAQDAINRPALAVDCPRLDQYNLFADPADPRSLPHEGGVPFVLNTKLFSDYATKYRVAFIPPGEQAVYQDGQDGANPNGAIEFPLGTVLAKTFAFTDEEQGTEQLVETRLLIKRENSSGNAYWAGLPYIWDEDGVARLAMGGGARAVSWHYRDVDSGAVISGDTERYNIPNANQCITCHGNDDQATGSPPIGPKPRNLNLAYRPESTFMGEQGQGGFPRVNQLQYWVEQGLLAGAPQLQIDSRGVATNVPRLPHWNVAGDGGEAAHSPADIEQRLRAYMEVNCQHCHNDKGAASNTGYYLDHFRDVDAGYGICKKPTATGGGSCGRQHVVVPGNSEASIVTCRMEAEHDPQRMMPPIARSVADDEAVALLRQWIDTVVDDSYTNAGACQ
;
A
#
# COMPACT_ATOMS: atom_id res chain seq x y z
N MET A 1 49.92 6.71 -5.26
CA MET A 1 51.17 7.49 -5.10
C MET A 1 51.29 7.89 -3.63
N CYS A 2 51.97 7.02 -2.87
CA CYS A 2 53.19 7.30 -2.10
C CYS A 2 52.90 8.02 -0.77
N GLU A 3 52.69 7.30 0.33
CA GLU A 3 53.63 6.44 1.10
C GLU A 3 54.21 7.17 2.31
N ARG A 4 54.02 6.55 3.49
CA ARG A 4 54.97 6.23 4.59
C ARG A 4 54.12 6.09 5.86
N GLY A 5 53.87 4.91 6.44
CA GLY A 5 54.76 3.78 6.72
C GLY A 5 55.69 4.16 7.88
N ILE A 6 55.85 3.48 9.03
CA ILE A 6 55.84 2.08 9.51
C ILE A 6 55.94 2.24 11.06
N GLY A 7 55.51 1.38 12.00
CA GLY A 7 54.99 0.03 11.96
C GLY A 7 54.89 -0.58 13.38
N TRP A 8 54.04 -1.61 13.46
CA TRP A 8 54.17 -2.88 14.19
C TRP A 8 54.07 -3.02 15.74
N LEU A 9 53.31 -4.08 16.06
CA LEU A 9 53.39 -5.04 17.18
C LEU A 9 52.45 -4.87 18.39
N SER A 10 51.29 -5.53 18.24
CA SER A 10 50.85 -6.72 18.98
C SER A 10 50.78 -6.74 20.52
N LEU A 11 49.61 -7.22 20.92
CA LEU A 11 49.34 -8.27 21.90
C LEU A 11 49.01 -7.88 23.36
N CYS A 12 47.82 -8.35 23.76
CA CYS A 12 47.51 -9.09 24.98
C CYS A 12 47.28 -8.34 26.31
N LEU A 13 46.00 -8.42 26.71
CA LEU A 13 45.49 -9.02 27.96
C LEU A 13 45.61 -8.29 29.32
N LEU A 14 44.49 -8.43 30.03
CA LEU A 14 44.26 -8.44 31.49
C LEU A 14 44.13 -7.08 32.20
N LEU A 15 42.91 -6.73 32.64
CA LEU A 15 42.32 -7.06 33.96
C LEU A 15 43.07 -6.40 35.13
N GLY A 16 42.39 -5.51 35.85
CA GLY A 16 42.91 -4.96 37.10
C GLY A 16 42.10 -3.81 37.67
N VAL A 17 41.03 -4.17 38.38
CA VAL A 17 40.23 -3.34 39.30
C VAL A 17 41.12 -2.68 40.35
N LEU A 18 40.86 -1.40 40.70
CA LEU A 18 40.58 -0.91 42.07
C LEU A 18 40.75 0.61 42.21
N ALA A 19 39.63 1.25 42.57
CA ALA A 19 39.43 2.19 43.67
C ALA A 19 40.53 3.23 44.00
N GLY A 20 40.14 4.50 43.91
CA GLY A 20 40.80 5.62 44.58
C GLY A 20 39.78 6.63 45.06
N CYS A 21 39.42 6.56 46.34
CA CYS A 21 38.73 7.62 47.09
C CYS A 21 39.60 8.88 47.18
N GLY A 22 38.97 10.06 47.22
CA GLY A 22 39.62 11.30 47.62
C GLY A 22 38.72 12.51 47.46
N GLY A 23 37.89 12.78 48.46
CA GLY A 23 36.97 13.92 48.48
C GLY A 23 37.57 15.22 49.01
N SER A 24 36.85 16.31 48.78
CA SER A 24 36.66 17.54 49.60
C SER A 24 35.83 18.49 48.72
N GLY A 25 34.69 19.08 49.10
CA GLY A 25 34.21 19.56 50.39
C GLY A 25 33.86 21.05 50.20
N GLY A 26 32.59 21.44 50.32
CA GLY A 26 32.16 22.83 50.21
C GLY A 26 30.65 23.07 50.36
N SER A 27 30.22 23.31 51.62
CA SER A 27 29.09 24.13 52.13
C SER A 27 27.77 24.16 51.32
N ASP A 28 26.65 23.58 51.78
CA ASP A 28 25.81 23.88 52.96
C ASP A 28 24.96 25.17 52.83
N SER A 29 23.67 25.00 52.48
CA SER A 29 22.56 25.85 52.93
C SER A 29 21.25 25.06 52.82
N GLY A 30 20.75 24.58 53.96
CA GLY A 30 19.49 23.88 54.10
C GLY A 30 18.26 24.78 54.00
N GLY A 31 17.17 24.16 53.55
CA GLY A 31 15.79 24.60 53.74
C GLY A 31 14.93 23.34 53.86
N ASP A 32 14.55 23.00 55.09
CA ASP A 32 13.65 21.90 55.43
C ASP A 32 12.28 22.08 54.77
N ASN A 33 11.74 20.99 54.20
CA ASN A 33 10.30 20.73 54.20
C ASN A 33 10.08 19.22 54.45
N PRO A 34 9.13 18.83 55.32
CA PRO A 34 9.17 17.55 56.01
C PRO A 34 8.48 16.41 55.23
N GLY A 35 9.17 15.27 55.23
CA GLY A 35 8.68 13.88 55.26
C GLY A 35 7.26 13.54 54.78
N GLY A 36 7.20 12.82 53.67
CA GLY A 36 6.35 11.64 53.50
C GLY A 36 7.27 10.43 53.29
N GLU A 37 7.33 9.53 54.29
CA GLU A 37 8.04 8.25 54.21
C GLU A 37 7.35 7.35 53.18
N ASN A 38 8.08 6.92 52.15
CA ASN A 38 7.67 5.82 51.29
C ASN A 38 8.27 4.53 51.86
N PRO A 39 7.48 3.50 52.21
CA PRO A 39 8.02 2.25 52.73
C PRO A 39 8.71 1.49 51.58
N GLY A 40 9.96 1.09 51.82
CA GLY A 40 10.83 0.50 50.82
C GLY A 40 10.32 -0.81 50.22
N GLY A 41 10.07 -0.79 48.92
CA GLY A 41 10.32 -1.89 48.00
C GLY A 41 11.38 -1.45 47.00
N GLU A 42 12.31 -2.33 46.63
CA GLU A 42 13.22 -2.07 45.50
C GLU A 42 12.39 -1.83 44.24
N VAL A 43 12.63 -0.72 43.53
CA VAL A 43 12.08 -0.48 42.19
C VAL A 43 12.75 -1.48 41.24
N PRO A 44 12.00 -2.39 40.59
CA PRO A 44 12.57 -3.34 39.65
C PRO A 44 13.26 -2.65 38.47
N ASP A 45 14.33 -3.27 37.93
CA ASP A 45 15.07 -2.77 36.76
C ASP A 45 14.14 -2.72 35.52
N PRO A 46 14.06 -1.58 34.80
CA PRO A 46 13.20 -1.43 33.62
C PRO A 46 13.74 -2.06 32.33
N GLU A 47 15.03 -2.45 32.22
CA GLU A 47 15.60 -2.89 30.94
C GLU A 47 15.47 -4.40 30.67
N GLY A 48 14.62 -4.77 29.70
CA GLY A 48 14.52 -6.12 29.15
C GLY A 48 15.60 -6.47 28.11
N GLN A 49 16.06 -7.73 28.08
CA GLN A 49 16.78 -8.31 26.94
C GLN A 49 15.79 -8.73 25.84
N GLY A 50 16.25 -8.82 24.58
CA GLY A 50 15.42 -9.30 23.47
C GLY A 50 14.79 -10.66 23.78
N ARG A 51 13.46 -10.75 23.65
CA ARG A 51 12.64 -11.91 23.99
C ARG A 51 12.47 -12.82 22.78
N VAL A 52 12.19 -14.09 23.03
CA VAL A 52 11.86 -15.07 21.98
C VAL A 52 10.45 -15.58 22.22
N PHE A 53 9.55 -15.28 21.29
CA PHE A 53 8.20 -15.82 21.26
C PHE A 53 8.19 -17.05 20.36
N THR A 54 7.79 -18.21 20.89
CA THR A 54 7.77 -19.47 20.11
C THR A 54 6.33 -19.86 19.79
N VAL A 55 6.03 -20.09 18.51
CA VAL A 55 4.72 -20.55 18.03
C VAL A 55 4.86 -21.97 17.50
N ALA A 56 4.14 -22.90 18.14
CA ALA A 56 4.07 -24.30 17.73
C ALA A 56 2.85 -24.53 16.81
N PRO A 57 2.90 -25.49 15.87
CA PRO A 57 1.75 -25.83 15.05
C PRO A 57 0.64 -26.48 15.90
N GLY A 58 -0.61 -26.09 15.69
CA GLY A 58 -1.76 -26.60 16.43
C GLY A 58 -2.96 -25.66 16.40
N GLU A 59 -4.03 -26.02 17.10
CA GLU A 59 -5.27 -25.23 17.16
C GLU A 59 -5.07 -23.83 17.76
N ASP A 60 -4.09 -23.68 18.67
CA ASP A 60 -3.78 -22.41 19.33
C ASP A 60 -2.74 -21.55 18.56
N ALA A 61 -2.34 -21.96 17.35
CA ALA A 61 -1.25 -21.32 16.62
C ALA A 61 -1.56 -19.87 16.24
N THR A 62 -2.76 -19.59 15.72
CA THR A 62 -3.18 -18.21 15.41
C THR A 62 -3.11 -17.35 16.67
N GLN A 63 -3.72 -17.78 17.78
CA GLN A 63 -3.77 -16.98 18.99
C GLN A 63 -2.36 -16.69 19.51
N SER A 64 -1.50 -17.71 19.58
CA SER A 64 -0.11 -17.57 20.03
C SER A 64 0.70 -16.63 19.14
N MET A 65 0.49 -16.69 17.82
CA MET A 65 1.12 -15.79 16.86
C MET A 65 0.64 -14.34 17.03
N VAL A 66 -0.67 -14.13 17.15
CA VAL A 66 -1.28 -12.81 17.34
C VAL A 66 -0.81 -12.18 18.66
N ASP A 67 -0.78 -12.96 19.74
CA ASP A 67 -0.29 -12.50 21.03
C ASP A 67 1.19 -12.11 20.96
N ALA A 68 2.01 -12.88 20.26
CA ALA A 68 3.43 -12.60 20.10
C ALA A 68 3.69 -11.36 19.23
N MET A 69 3.05 -11.28 18.05
CA MET A 69 3.32 -10.22 17.06
C MET A 69 2.98 -8.82 17.58
N ILE A 70 1.95 -8.71 18.42
CA ILE A 70 1.49 -7.45 19.00
C ILE A 70 2.41 -6.99 20.14
N GLN A 71 3.13 -7.93 20.75
CA GLN A 71 4.07 -7.63 21.82
C GLN A 71 5.48 -7.33 21.33
N LEU A 72 5.79 -7.50 20.04
CA LEU A 72 7.15 -7.35 19.52
C LEU A 72 7.72 -5.96 19.80
N LYS A 73 8.86 -5.94 20.48
CA LYS A 73 9.69 -4.78 20.79
C LYS A 73 11.10 -4.97 20.22
N PRO A 74 11.95 -3.91 20.24
CA PRO A 74 13.30 -4.02 19.69
C PRO A 74 14.09 -5.21 20.22
N LYS A 75 14.75 -5.92 19.31
CA LYS A 75 15.54 -7.15 19.49
C LYS A 75 14.74 -8.43 19.75
N ASP A 76 13.40 -8.36 19.72
CA ASP A 76 12.58 -9.56 19.88
C ASP A 76 12.62 -10.45 18.63
N VAL A 77 12.43 -11.75 18.87
CA VAL A 77 12.33 -12.79 17.84
C VAL A 77 10.98 -13.49 17.94
N LEU A 78 10.20 -13.46 16.86
CA LEU A 78 9.06 -14.34 16.66
C LEU A 78 9.53 -15.60 15.91
N GLN A 79 9.53 -16.73 16.60
CA GLN A 79 10.02 -18.00 16.09
C GLN A 79 8.88 -19.00 15.88
N PHE A 80 8.70 -19.44 14.64
CA PHE A 80 7.84 -20.57 14.31
C PHE A 80 8.62 -21.87 14.37
N GLU A 81 8.04 -22.89 14.99
CA GLU A 81 8.58 -24.24 14.94
C GLU A 81 8.46 -24.85 13.52
N CYS A 82 9.06 -26.02 13.33
CA CYS A 82 8.96 -26.72 12.07
C CYS A 82 7.59 -27.40 11.99
N GLY A 83 6.84 -27.20 10.91
CA GLY A 83 5.52 -27.78 10.74
C GLY A 83 4.68 -27.02 9.72
N PHE A 84 3.43 -27.47 9.63
CA PHE A 84 2.39 -26.83 8.84
C PHE A 84 1.42 -26.15 9.81
N PHE A 85 1.14 -24.87 9.58
CA PHE A 85 0.28 -24.03 10.41
C PHE A 85 -0.92 -23.63 9.56
N GLU A 86 -2.13 -23.86 10.08
CA GLU A 86 -3.35 -23.25 9.53
C GLU A 86 -3.64 -21.99 10.35
N LEU A 87 -3.57 -20.82 9.71
CA LEU A 87 -3.73 -19.52 10.35
C LEU A 87 -4.91 -18.80 9.71
N ASP A 88 -5.85 -18.36 10.55
CA ASP A 88 -7.05 -17.62 10.16
C ASP A 88 -6.90 -16.09 10.33
N GLN A 89 -5.71 -15.62 10.74
CA GLN A 89 -5.33 -14.21 10.77
C GLN A 89 -3.94 -14.01 10.17
N GLY A 90 -3.70 -12.85 9.54
CA GLY A 90 -2.38 -12.46 9.02
C GLY A 90 -1.42 -11.98 10.11
N LEU A 91 -0.10 -12.09 9.85
CA LEU A 91 0.92 -11.46 10.68
C LEU A 91 1.01 -9.96 10.37
N LEU A 92 0.61 -9.12 11.31
CA LEU A 92 0.69 -7.67 11.17
C LEU A 92 1.74 -7.12 12.14
N ILE A 93 2.82 -6.54 11.63
CA ILE A 93 3.88 -5.89 12.43
C ILE A 93 3.88 -4.39 12.15
N GLN A 94 3.79 -3.56 13.18
CA GLN A 94 3.76 -2.11 12.99
C GLN A 94 4.48 -1.35 14.09
N ALA A 95 4.97 -0.15 13.74
CA ALA A 95 5.49 0.85 14.69
C ALA A 95 6.50 0.29 15.70
N THR A 96 7.47 -0.47 15.21
CA THR A 96 8.55 -1.06 16.00
C THR A 96 9.84 -1.07 15.18
N GLU A 97 10.94 -1.48 15.81
CA GLU A 97 12.22 -1.63 15.11
C GLU A 97 13.02 -2.86 15.56
N ASP A 98 14.03 -3.27 14.78
CA ASP A 98 15.00 -4.32 15.10
C ASP A 98 14.36 -5.66 15.50
N VAL A 99 13.42 -6.17 14.71
CA VAL A 99 12.69 -7.42 14.99
C VAL A 99 13.02 -8.53 13.98
N THR A 100 13.02 -9.77 14.45
CA THR A 100 13.22 -10.95 13.59
C THR A 100 12.02 -11.89 13.63
N ILE A 101 11.59 -12.35 12.45
CA ILE A 101 10.59 -13.40 12.27
C ILE A 101 11.28 -14.58 11.57
N GLN A 102 11.24 -15.77 12.16
CA GLN A 102 12.01 -16.90 11.63
C GLN A 102 11.30 -18.25 11.76
N GLY A 103 11.51 -19.11 10.77
CA GLY A 103 11.15 -20.53 10.82
C GLY A 103 12.38 -21.46 10.81
N CYS A 104 12.16 -22.74 10.50
CA CYS A 104 13.20 -23.78 10.41
C CYS A 104 13.83 -23.94 9.01
N GLY A 105 13.30 -23.24 8.03
CA GLY A 105 13.60 -23.31 6.60
C GLY A 105 12.32 -23.28 5.78
N LYS A 106 12.34 -22.67 4.58
CA LYS A 106 11.14 -22.56 3.72
C LYS A 106 10.45 -23.90 3.42
N ASP A 107 11.19 -25.01 3.36
CA ASP A 107 10.61 -26.34 3.14
C ASP A 107 10.06 -27.02 4.42
N LYS A 108 10.23 -26.39 5.59
CA LYS A 108 9.96 -27.01 6.90
C LYS A 108 8.93 -26.26 7.73
N THR A 109 8.86 -24.94 7.61
CA THR A 109 7.87 -24.10 8.28
C THR A 109 6.96 -23.50 7.22
N VAL A 110 5.70 -23.93 7.20
CA VAL A 110 4.68 -23.52 6.21
C VAL A 110 3.50 -22.90 6.92
N LEU A 111 3.27 -21.63 6.65
CA LEU A 111 2.18 -20.84 7.21
C LEU A 111 1.07 -20.71 6.16
N SER A 112 -0.01 -21.48 6.31
CA SER A 112 -1.19 -21.46 5.44
C SER A 112 -2.15 -20.38 5.91
N PHE A 113 -2.53 -19.47 5.02
CA PHE A 113 -3.51 -18.39 5.27
C PHE A 113 -4.78 -18.55 4.43
N ARG A 114 -5.04 -19.77 3.94
CA ARG A 114 -6.19 -20.04 3.05
C ARG A 114 -7.52 -19.52 3.62
N ASP A 115 -7.70 -19.69 4.93
CA ASP A 115 -8.92 -19.31 5.65
C ASP A 115 -8.75 -17.98 6.42
N SER A 116 -7.72 -17.20 6.09
CA SER A 116 -7.42 -15.91 6.74
C SER A 116 -8.49 -14.87 6.46
N VAL A 117 -8.90 -14.16 7.52
CA VAL A 117 -9.75 -12.96 7.41
C VAL A 117 -8.96 -11.72 6.96
N ASN A 118 -7.64 -11.80 6.89
CA ASN A 118 -6.78 -10.76 6.34
C ASN A 118 -6.36 -11.08 4.91
N VAL A 119 -6.26 -10.05 4.08
CA VAL A 119 -5.81 -10.18 2.69
C VAL A 119 -4.34 -10.60 2.62
N THR A 120 -3.53 -10.14 3.55
CA THR A 120 -2.08 -10.35 3.52
C THR A 120 -1.65 -11.45 4.48
N GLY A 121 -0.72 -12.30 4.07
CA GLY A 121 -0.11 -13.31 4.95
C GLY A 121 0.77 -12.67 6.03
N LEU A 122 1.78 -11.90 5.64
CA LEU A 122 2.61 -11.07 6.51
C LEU A 122 2.66 -9.64 5.99
N GLU A 123 2.26 -8.68 6.81
CA GLU A 123 2.29 -7.25 6.54
C GLU A 123 3.12 -6.53 7.59
N ALA A 124 4.17 -5.83 7.16
CA ALA A 124 4.91 -4.89 8.00
C ALA A 124 4.63 -3.46 7.53
N LEU A 125 4.10 -2.61 8.41
CA LEU A 125 3.83 -1.20 8.12
C LEU A 125 4.72 -0.30 9.00
N ASN A 126 5.48 0.60 8.37
CA ASN A 126 6.26 1.63 9.06
C ASN A 126 7.24 1.04 10.11
N VAL A 127 7.92 -0.05 9.74
CA VAL A 127 8.88 -0.76 10.59
C VAL A 127 10.31 -0.44 10.17
N ARG A 128 11.21 -0.29 11.13
CA ARG A 128 12.65 -0.08 10.87
C ARG A 128 13.46 -1.30 11.29
N GLY A 129 14.23 -1.91 10.41
CA GLY A 129 15.01 -3.10 10.77
C GLY A 129 14.10 -4.30 11.04
N ILE A 130 13.67 -4.96 9.96
CA ILE A 130 12.93 -6.23 10.05
C ILE A 130 13.62 -7.29 9.22
N THR A 131 13.82 -8.47 9.83
CA THR A 131 14.31 -9.65 9.12
C THR A 131 13.25 -10.75 9.17
N VAL A 132 12.81 -11.22 8.00
CA VAL A 132 11.99 -12.42 7.88
C VAL A 132 12.79 -13.50 7.17
N LYS A 133 12.86 -14.70 7.74
CA LYS A 133 13.64 -15.78 7.15
C LYS A 133 13.11 -17.18 7.38
N ASP A 134 13.53 -18.08 6.49
CA ASP A 134 13.45 -19.53 6.71
C ASP A 134 12.00 -20.04 6.90
N LEU A 135 11.04 -19.51 6.13
CA LEU A 135 9.62 -19.92 6.19
C LEU A 135 8.89 -19.78 4.85
N THR A 136 7.76 -20.45 4.71
CA THR A 136 6.83 -20.33 3.57
C THR A 136 5.53 -19.68 4.02
N ILE A 137 5.01 -18.74 3.22
CA ILE A 137 3.63 -18.28 3.25
C ILE A 137 2.88 -18.96 2.10
N LEU A 138 1.78 -19.63 2.44
CA LEU A 138 0.96 -20.43 1.54
C LEU A 138 -0.48 -19.88 1.49
N ASP A 139 -1.03 -19.75 0.28
CA ASP A 139 -2.45 -19.46 0.04
C ASP A 139 -2.98 -18.21 0.79
N SER A 140 -2.19 -17.13 0.84
CA SER A 140 -2.72 -15.84 1.30
C SER A 140 -3.80 -15.35 0.33
N PRO A 141 -4.94 -14.79 0.80
CA PRO A 141 -5.99 -14.33 -0.11
C PRO A 141 -5.46 -13.29 -1.12
N GLY A 142 -4.64 -12.34 -0.70
CA GLY A 142 -3.96 -11.37 -1.56
C GLY A 142 -2.45 -11.52 -1.45
N ASP A 143 -1.78 -10.60 -0.76
CA ASP A 143 -0.32 -10.49 -0.83
C ASP A 143 0.33 -11.46 0.20
N ALA A 144 1.42 -12.14 -0.15
CA ALA A 144 2.05 -13.08 0.79
C ALA A 144 2.96 -12.33 1.79
N PHE A 145 3.99 -11.63 1.32
CA PHE A 145 4.87 -10.78 2.13
C PHE A 145 4.76 -9.33 1.68
N LYS A 146 4.17 -8.45 2.48
CA LYS A 146 4.05 -7.02 2.21
C LYS A 146 4.88 -6.21 3.19
N LEU A 147 5.81 -5.41 2.68
CA LEU A 147 6.61 -4.47 3.48
C LEU A 147 6.31 -3.05 2.99
N LYS A 148 5.51 -2.27 3.74
CA LYS A 148 5.13 -0.89 3.35
C LYS A 148 5.73 0.11 4.34
N GLY A 149 6.38 1.16 3.82
CA GLY A 149 7.05 2.14 4.69
C GLY A 149 8.22 1.55 5.49
N VAL A 150 8.76 0.41 5.07
CA VAL A 150 9.81 -0.28 5.81
C VAL A 150 11.17 0.32 5.46
N LYS A 151 11.98 0.56 6.49
CA LYS A 151 13.40 0.91 6.32
C LYS A 151 14.27 -0.21 6.83
N TRP A 152 15.27 -0.66 6.07
CA TRP A 152 16.10 -1.83 6.39
C TRP A 152 15.27 -3.11 6.54
N GLY A 153 14.60 -3.51 5.46
CA GLY A 153 13.85 -4.77 5.37
C GLY A 153 14.69 -5.87 4.74
N THR A 154 14.70 -7.07 5.32
CA THR A 154 15.35 -8.26 4.76
C THR A 154 14.38 -9.44 4.71
N LEU A 155 14.18 -9.98 3.51
CA LEU A 155 13.49 -11.24 3.26
C LEU A 155 14.53 -12.25 2.75
N SER A 156 14.88 -13.23 3.57
CA SER A 156 15.97 -14.18 3.27
C SER A 156 15.47 -15.61 3.35
N LYS A 157 15.60 -16.38 2.26
CA LYS A 157 15.16 -17.79 2.19
C LYS A 157 13.69 -17.98 2.54
N VAL A 158 12.84 -17.07 2.07
CA VAL A 158 11.38 -17.19 2.20
C VAL A 158 10.77 -17.76 0.93
N ARG A 159 9.54 -18.28 1.03
CA ARG A 159 8.74 -18.67 -0.14
C ARG A 159 7.32 -18.13 -0.04
N ALA A 160 6.84 -17.50 -1.11
CA ALA A 160 5.41 -17.30 -1.35
C ALA A 160 4.93 -18.36 -2.34
N ILE A 161 3.81 -19.04 -2.05
CA ILE A 161 3.25 -20.04 -2.96
C ILE A 161 1.74 -20.10 -2.82
N TRP A 162 1.05 -20.32 -3.94
CA TRP A 162 -0.37 -20.68 -3.97
C TRP A 162 -0.55 -22.12 -4.42
N SER A 163 -1.68 -22.73 -4.07
CA SER A 163 -2.06 -24.06 -4.52
C SER A 163 -2.43 -24.10 -6.01
N GLY A 164 -2.75 -22.95 -6.60
CA GLY A 164 -3.20 -22.83 -7.98
C GLY A 164 -4.57 -23.47 -8.24
N GLY A 165 -4.86 -23.80 -9.50
CA GLY A 165 -6.11 -24.45 -9.91
C GLY A 165 -6.12 -25.98 -9.70
N GLY A 166 -5.06 -26.54 -9.13
CA GLY A 166 -4.89 -27.99 -8.91
C GLY A 166 -5.46 -28.48 -7.58
N GLU A 167 -4.98 -29.65 -7.13
CA GLU A 167 -5.24 -30.10 -5.76
C GLU A 167 -4.73 -29.04 -4.76
N PRO A 168 -5.38 -28.81 -3.60
CA PRO A 168 -4.85 -27.91 -2.58
C PRO A 168 -3.59 -28.44 -1.88
N ILE A 169 -2.68 -27.55 -1.49
CA ILE A 169 -1.54 -27.88 -0.62
C ILE A 169 -2.06 -27.95 0.83
N THR A 170 -1.80 -29.05 1.53
CA THR A 170 -2.32 -29.31 2.88
C THR A 170 -1.21 -29.83 3.78
N ALA A 171 -1.47 -29.88 5.09
CA ALA A 171 -0.59 -30.53 6.06
C ALA A 171 -0.21 -31.97 5.67
N ALA A 172 -1.06 -32.69 4.90
CA ALA A 172 -0.80 -34.06 4.49
C ALA A 172 0.11 -34.20 3.25
N ASN A 173 0.18 -33.20 2.37
CA ASN A 173 0.86 -33.31 1.08
C ASN A 173 1.95 -32.25 0.82
N TYR A 174 2.10 -31.24 1.69
CA TYR A 174 2.99 -30.09 1.43
C TYR A 174 4.43 -30.48 1.09
N SER A 175 5.00 -31.47 1.79
CA SER A 175 6.38 -31.92 1.57
C SER A 175 6.68 -32.35 0.14
N GLY A 176 5.67 -32.84 -0.60
CA GLY A 176 5.81 -33.24 -2.00
C GLY A 176 5.39 -32.17 -3.02
N ARG A 177 4.75 -31.08 -2.59
CA ARG A 177 4.10 -30.11 -3.49
C ARG A 177 4.67 -28.69 -3.42
N LEU A 178 5.50 -28.40 -2.43
CA LEU A 178 6.24 -27.13 -2.37
C LEU A 178 7.33 -27.02 -3.45
N GLN A 179 7.73 -28.13 -4.06
CA GLN A 179 8.79 -28.18 -5.07
C GLN A 179 8.16 -28.20 -6.46
N VAL A 180 8.08 -27.04 -7.09
CA VAL A 180 7.46 -26.87 -8.41
C VAL A 180 8.55 -26.78 -9.48
N ALA A 181 8.60 -27.78 -10.36
CA ALA A 181 9.49 -27.79 -11.52
C ALA A 181 8.95 -26.87 -12.63
N CYS A 182 9.80 -26.52 -13.60
CA CYS A 182 9.42 -25.78 -14.80
C CYS A 182 9.75 -26.64 -16.04
N THR A 183 8.88 -27.60 -16.37
CA THR A 183 9.12 -28.54 -17.49
C THR A 183 8.29 -28.20 -18.72
N ALA A 184 7.00 -27.90 -18.55
CA ALA A 184 6.09 -27.57 -19.63
C ALA A 184 5.00 -26.60 -19.12
N PRO A 185 5.19 -25.26 -19.26
CA PRO A 185 4.17 -24.29 -18.90
C PRO A 185 2.98 -24.38 -19.87
N PRO A 186 1.74 -24.19 -19.39
CA PRO A 186 0.55 -24.16 -20.24
C PRO A 186 0.55 -22.88 -21.08
N LEU A 187 0.53 -23.00 -22.41
CA LEU A 187 0.55 -21.84 -23.31
C LEU A 187 -0.84 -21.18 -23.42
N ASN A 188 -1.90 -21.92 -23.16
CA ASN A 188 -3.27 -21.43 -23.16
C ASN A 188 -4.02 -21.98 -21.94
N GLU A 189 -5.10 -21.31 -21.54
CA GLU A 189 -5.95 -21.80 -20.46
C GLU A 189 -6.53 -23.18 -20.81
N GLY A 190 -6.44 -24.12 -19.88
CA GLY A 190 -6.88 -25.51 -20.06
C GLY A 190 -5.86 -26.44 -20.70
N ASP A 191 -4.71 -25.96 -21.15
CA ASP A 191 -3.62 -26.82 -21.61
C ASP A 191 -3.11 -27.73 -20.47
N PRO A 192 -2.56 -28.92 -20.77
CA PRO A 192 -1.96 -29.79 -19.75
C PRO A 192 -0.83 -29.08 -19.00
N ALA A 193 -0.96 -28.96 -17.68
CA ALA A 193 0.01 -28.31 -16.82
C ALA A 193 0.55 -29.32 -15.78
N PRO A 194 1.58 -30.12 -16.11
CA PRO A 194 2.03 -31.24 -15.28
C PRO A 194 2.70 -30.83 -13.96
N ASP A 195 3.29 -29.64 -13.91
CA ASP A 195 4.04 -29.16 -12.74
C ASP A 195 3.18 -28.28 -11.82
N TYR A 196 2.42 -27.35 -12.40
CA TYR A 196 1.60 -26.39 -11.66
C TYR A 196 0.48 -25.85 -12.56
N VAL A 197 -0.73 -25.69 -12.01
CA VAL A 197 -1.89 -25.13 -12.71
C VAL A 197 -2.07 -23.68 -12.24
N PRO A 198 -1.75 -22.67 -13.06
CA PRO A 198 -2.00 -21.27 -12.72
C PRO A 198 -3.49 -21.00 -12.45
N SER A 199 -3.78 -20.01 -11.61
CA SER A 199 -5.15 -19.61 -11.31
C SER A 199 -5.23 -18.11 -11.09
N SER A 200 -6.22 -17.48 -11.72
CA SER A 200 -6.57 -16.08 -11.47
C SER A 200 -7.10 -15.85 -10.05
N SER A 201 -7.53 -16.91 -9.36
CA SER A 201 -7.96 -16.86 -7.95
C SER A 201 -6.80 -16.82 -6.95
N SER A 202 -5.56 -16.97 -7.40
CA SER A 202 -4.38 -16.82 -6.54
C SER A 202 -4.28 -15.39 -6.00
N GLY A 203 -3.50 -15.26 -4.93
CA GLY A 203 -3.12 -13.94 -4.41
C GLY A 203 -2.25 -13.16 -5.39
N ARG A 204 -2.24 -11.84 -5.22
CA ARG A 204 -1.72 -10.89 -6.22
C ARG A 204 -0.20 -10.89 -6.24
N TYR A 205 0.42 -10.54 -5.10
CA TYR A 205 1.85 -10.38 -4.99
C TYR A 205 2.48 -11.39 -4.03
N GLY A 206 3.55 -12.05 -4.44
CA GLY A 206 4.32 -12.94 -3.57
C GLY A 206 5.14 -12.17 -2.55
N ILE A 207 6.18 -11.48 -3.01
CA ILE A 207 7.01 -10.60 -2.19
C ILE A 207 6.77 -9.19 -2.68
N TYR A 208 6.32 -8.30 -1.79
CA TYR A 208 5.81 -6.96 -2.11
C TYR A 208 6.32 -5.86 -1.15
N PRO A 209 7.61 -5.48 -1.21
CA PRO A 209 8.07 -4.22 -0.64
C PRO A 209 7.57 -3.02 -1.46
N VAL A 210 6.99 -2.02 -0.79
CA VAL A 210 6.44 -0.81 -1.41
C VAL A 210 6.67 0.42 -0.52
N GLU A 211 6.87 1.60 -1.10
CA GLU A 211 7.14 2.85 -0.35
C GLU A 211 8.23 2.68 0.71
N SER A 212 9.28 1.92 0.39
CA SER A 212 10.28 1.44 1.35
C SER A 212 11.68 1.94 1.03
N GLU A 213 12.63 1.64 1.91
CA GLU A 213 14.04 2.03 1.79
C GLU A 213 14.95 0.91 2.31
N TYR A 214 16.07 0.66 1.62
CA TYR A 214 17.06 -0.35 2.02
C TYR A 214 16.47 -1.76 2.13
N ILE A 215 15.93 -2.25 1.02
CA ILE A 215 15.28 -3.56 0.96
C ILE A 215 16.21 -4.60 0.35
N LEU A 216 16.37 -5.74 1.05
CA LEU A 216 17.08 -6.92 0.55
C LEU A 216 16.12 -8.10 0.44
N VAL A 217 15.99 -8.64 -0.77
CA VAL A 217 15.34 -9.94 -1.02
C VAL A 217 16.40 -10.92 -1.50
N GLU A 218 16.65 -11.99 -0.76
CA GLU A 218 17.68 -12.96 -1.12
C GLU A 218 17.27 -14.42 -0.90
N ASP A 219 17.78 -15.32 -1.75
CA ASP A 219 17.56 -16.78 -1.67
C ASP A 219 16.07 -17.19 -1.63
N SER A 220 15.20 -16.30 -2.13
CA SER A 220 13.75 -16.37 -1.92
C SER A 220 13.02 -16.87 -3.16
N GLU A 221 11.77 -17.27 -3.00
CA GLU A 221 10.99 -17.90 -4.06
C GLU A 221 9.54 -17.42 -4.09
N SER A 222 8.99 -17.23 -5.29
CA SER A 222 7.57 -16.93 -5.49
C SER A 222 6.96 -17.79 -6.58
N ILE A 223 5.85 -18.46 -6.27
CA ILE A 223 5.19 -19.41 -7.17
C ILE A 223 3.69 -19.17 -7.26
N GLY A 224 3.19 -18.88 -8.46
CA GLY A 224 1.75 -18.92 -8.74
C GLY A 224 0.95 -17.66 -8.42
N ALA A 225 1.61 -16.52 -8.25
CA ALA A 225 0.97 -15.22 -8.02
C ALA A 225 0.16 -14.77 -9.26
N SER A 226 -1.03 -14.18 -9.05
CA SER A 226 -1.92 -13.72 -10.13
C SER A 226 -1.50 -12.41 -10.77
N ASP A 227 -0.49 -11.76 -10.20
CA ASP A 227 0.13 -10.52 -10.67
C ASP A 227 1.66 -10.79 -10.67
N ALA A 228 2.43 -10.11 -9.81
CA ALA A 228 3.88 -10.30 -9.72
C ALA A 228 4.33 -11.29 -8.63
N GLY A 229 5.31 -12.12 -8.96
CA GLY A 229 5.95 -13.04 -8.03
C GLY A 229 6.77 -12.30 -6.97
N ILE A 230 7.81 -11.58 -7.39
CA ILE A 230 8.67 -10.74 -6.53
C ILE A 230 8.64 -9.32 -7.07
N TYR A 231 7.89 -8.46 -6.40
CA TYR A 231 7.65 -7.07 -6.75
C TYR A 231 8.32 -6.15 -5.74
N VAL A 232 9.05 -5.14 -6.20
CA VAL A 232 9.46 -4.00 -5.36
C VAL A 232 9.02 -2.69 -6.03
N GLY A 233 8.22 -1.91 -5.31
CA GLY A 233 7.63 -0.68 -5.82
C GLY A 233 7.96 0.57 -5.02
N GLN A 234 7.95 1.73 -5.65
CA GLN A 234 8.03 3.05 -4.99
C GLN A 234 9.15 3.13 -3.93
N THR A 235 10.27 2.44 -4.16
CA THR A 235 11.32 2.18 -3.15
C THR A 235 12.62 2.89 -3.53
N ASP A 236 13.35 3.44 -2.58
CA ASP A 236 14.57 4.23 -2.92
C ASP A 236 15.76 3.32 -3.23
N THR A 237 15.94 2.21 -2.50
CA THR A 237 17.09 1.31 -2.65
C THR A 237 16.68 -0.12 -2.40
N THR A 238 16.87 -0.99 -3.38
CA THR A 238 16.54 -2.42 -3.27
C THR A 238 17.54 -3.31 -4.01
N ILE A 239 17.81 -4.48 -3.44
CA ILE A 239 18.57 -5.55 -4.06
C ILE A 239 17.73 -6.83 -4.01
N ILE A 240 17.48 -7.43 -5.17
CA ILE A 240 16.84 -8.74 -5.30
C ILE A 240 17.87 -9.69 -5.88
N ARG A 241 18.25 -10.72 -5.13
CA ARG A 241 19.31 -11.63 -5.57
C ARG A 241 19.09 -13.10 -5.25
N ASN A 242 19.74 -13.98 -6.01
CA ASN A 242 19.73 -15.43 -5.81
C ASN A 242 18.30 -16.02 -5.65
N SER A 243 17.31 -15.36 -6.23
CA SER A 243 15.90 -15.67 -6.00
C SER A 243 15.25 -16.26 -7.25
N ARG A 244 14.11 -16.93 -7.06
CA ARG A 244 13.39 -17.64 -8.13
C ARG A 244 11.94 -17.20 -8.19
N ALA A 245 11.43 -16.92 -9.38
CA ALA A 245 10.01 -16.69 -9.60
C ALA A 245 9.49 -17.63 -10.70
N ALA A 246 8.43 -18.39 -10.42
CA ALA A 246 7.87 -19.32 -11.38
C ALA A 246 6.33 -19.38 -11.41
N TYR A 247 5.75 -19.56 -12.60
CA TYR A 247 4.28 -19.65 -12.79
C TYR A 247 3.48 -18.45 -12.28
N ASN A 248 4.10 -17.28 -12.17
CA ASN A 248 3.42 -16.01 -11.91
C ASN A 248 3.01 -15.37 -13.24
N VAL A 249 2.20 -14.30 -13.21
CA VAL A 249 2.03 -13.48 -14.42
C VAL A 249 3.36 -12.80 -14.73
N MET A 250 3.85 -11.94 -13.83
CA MET A 250 5.22 -11.44 -13.92
C MET A 250 6.11 -12.13 -12.88
N GLY A 251 7.29 -12.58 -13.29
CA GLY A 251 8.25 -13.18 -12.35
C GLY A 251 8.77 -12.16 -11.34
N PHE A 252 9.39 -11.09 -11.85
CA PHE A 252 9.99 -10.02 -11.08
C PHE A 252 9.56 -8.64 -11.57
N GLU A 253 9.28 -7.73 -10.65
CA GLU A 253 8.93 -6.34 -10.96
C GLU A 253 9.71 -5.33 -10.11
N ILE A 254 10.23 -4.32 -10.78
CA ILE A 254 10.77 -3.10 -10.22
C ILE A 254 9.90 -1.97 -10.76
N GLU A 255 9.12 -1.36 -9.88
CA GLU A 255 8.15 -0.30 -10.20
C GLU A 255 8.56 0.99 -9.48
N ASN A 256 8.84 2.07 -10.21
CA ASN A 256 9.11 3.37 -9.60
C ASN A 256 10.18 3.38 -8.51
N VAL A 257 11.21 2.56 -8.70
CA VAL A 257 12.36 2.45 -7.80
C VAL A 257 13.44 3.43 -8.24
N ARG A 258 14.16 4.08 -7.32
CA ARG A 258 15.26 5.00 -7.70
C ARG A 258 16.62 4.33 -7.82
N GLY A 259 16.84 3.25 -7.07
CA GLY A 259 18.04 2.41 -7.15
C GLY A 259 17.68 0.93 -7.00
N GLY A 260 17.47 0.26 -8.14
CA GLY A 260 17.08 -1.15 -8.20
C GLY A 260 18.17 -2.07 -8.72
N GLU A 261 18.25 -3.29 -8.18
CA GLU A 261 19.19 -4.30 -8.67
C GLU A 261 18.57 -5.71 -8.72
N TYR A 262 18.65 -6.34 -9.89
CA TYR A 262 18.46 -7.78 -10.07
C TYR A 262 19.82 -8.47 -10.26
N ASP A 263 20.22 -9.34 -9.32
CA ASP A 263 21.47 -10.10 -9.43
C ASP A 263 21.28 -11.61 -9.22
N ASN A 264 21.72 -12.43 -10.17
CA ASN A 264 21.69 -13.90 -10.05
C ASN A 264 20.28 -14.51 -9.81
N ASN A 265 19.22 -13.91 -10.34
CA ASN A 265 17.85 -14.43 -10.21
C ASN A 265 17.46 -15.36 -11.36
N ILE A 266 16.43 -16.18 -11.14
CA ILE A 266 15.83 -17.08 -12.13
C ILE A 266 14.34 -16.78 -12.27
N ALA A 267 13.93 -16.27 -13.43
CA ALA A 267 12.53 -16.13 -13.82
C ALA A 267 12.18 -17.22 -14.83
N GLU A 268 11.29 -18.14 -14.47
CA GLU A 268 10.93 -19.25 -15.36
C GLU A 268 9.47 -19.67 -15.34
N CYS A 269 8.92 -20.11 -16.48
CA CYS A 269 7.52 -20.54 -16.58
C CYS A 269 6.49 -19.48 -16.14
N ASN A 270 6.84 -18.19 -16.12
CA ASN A 270 5.88 -17.10 -15.90
C ASN A 270 5.19 -16.70 -17.22
N THR A 271 4.29 -15.72 -17.21
CA THR A 271 3.83 -15.06 -18.45
C THR A 271 4.93 -14.15 -19.01
N GLY A 272 5.52 -13.33 -18.14
CA GLY A 272 6.70 -12.51 -18.39
C GLY A 272 7.76 -12.69 -17.30
N GLY A 273 9.04 -12.57 -17.66
CA GLY A 273 10.16 -12.83 -16.75
C GLY A 273 10.44 -11.68 -15.78
N PHE A 274 11.00 -10.58 -16.30
CA PHE A 274 11.40 -9.39 -15.55
C PHE A 274 10.72 -8.13 -16.10
N LEU A 275 10.38 -7.20 -15.23
CA LEU A 275 9.83 -5.88 -15.59
C LEU A 275 10.53 -4.77 -14.80
N ILE A 276 10.89 -3.70 -15.48
CA ILE A 276 11.37 -2.43 -14.90
C ILE A 276 10.54 -1.31 -15.53
N TYR A 277 9.73 -0.61 -14.74
CA TYR A 277 8.80 0.39 -15.28
C TYR A 277 8.38 1.44 -14.26
N ASP A 278 7.78 2.52 -14.75
CA ASP A 278 7.05 3.48 -13.92
C ASP A 278 5.55 3.35 -14.12
N LEU A 279 4.76 3.45 -13.04
CA LEU A 279 3.30 3.55 -13.03
C LEU A 279 2.83 5.02 -12.98
N GLU A 280 1.66 5.30 -13.56
CA GLU A 280 1.05 6.64 -13.55
C GLU A 280 0.30 6.96 -12.23
N ASN A 281 0.18 8.25 -11.91
CA ASN A 281 -0.64 8.80 -10.84
C ASN A 281 -0.32 8.26 -9.43
N ILE A 282 0.97 8.16 -9.11
CA ILE A 282 1.51 7.63 -7.86
C ILE A 282 2.43 8.64 -7.14
N THR A 283 2.98 8.23 -5.99
CA THR A 283 3.73 9.06 -5.04
C THR A 283 5.19 9.32 -5.47
N ARG A 284 5.74 8.51 -6.36
CA ARG A 284 7.18 8.50 -6.72
C ARG A 284 7.38 7.95 -8.13
N TYR A 285 8.45 8.39 -8.80
CA TYR A 285 8.91 7.88 -10.10
C TYR A 285 10.33 7.31 -10.01
N GLY A 286 10.66 6.42 -10.94
CA GLY A 286 11.92 5.71 -11.00
C GLY A 286 13.08 6.55 -11.52
N ASP A 287 14.30 6.01 -11.43
CA ASP A 287 15.50 6.72 -11.86
C ASP A 287 16.60 5.82 -12.43
N THR A 288 16.99 4.74 -11.73
CA THR A 288 18.13 3.91 -12.16
C THR A 288 17.98 2.46 -11.69
N SER A 289 18.23 1.50 -12.60
CA SER A 289 18.22 0.07 -12.28
C SER A 289 19.27 -0.75 -13.04
N VAL A 290 19.80 -1.80 -12.39
CA VAL A 290 20.79 -2.73 -12.98
C VAL A 290 20.25 -4.16 -12.97
N MET A 291 20.35 -4.85 -14.11
CA MET A 291 19.98 -6.26 -14.28
C MET A 291 21.19 -7.08 -14.74
N VAL A 292 21.67 -7.98 -13.89
CA VAL A 292 22.92 -8.69 -14.11
C VAL A 292 22.89 -10.16 -13.67
N ASN A 293 23.55 -11.04 -14.45
CA ASN A 293 23.68 -12.48 -14.17
C ASN A 293 22.36 -13.23 -13.99
N ASN A 294 21.24 -12.71 -14.50
CA ASN A 294 19.93 -13.34 -14.35
C ASN A 294 19.67 -14.36 -15.47
N VAL A 295 18.76 -15.29 -15.20
CA VAL A 295 18.25 -16.25 -16.16
C VAL A 295 16.74 -16.02 -16.32
N ALA A 296 16.32 -15.61 -17.51
CA ALA A 296 14.93 -15.59 -17.92
C ALA A 296 14.71 -16.74 -18.91
N ARG A 297 13.94 -17.76 -18.54
CA ARG A 297 13.72 -18.91 -19.43
C ARG A 297 12.30 -19.44 -19.45
N ASN A 298 11.84 -19.89 -20.62
CA ASN A 298 10.57 -20.59 -20.74
C ASN A 298 9.37 -19.83 -20.13
N ASN A 299 9.36 -18.49 -20.17
CA ASN A 299 8.27 -17.67 -19.61
C ASN A 299 7.10 -17.64 -20.59
N ASN A 300 6.42 -18.78 -20.76
CA ASN A 300 5.39 -18.99 -21.78
C ASN A 300 4.00 -19.31 -21.21
N THR A 301 3.79 -19.17 -19.91
CA THR A 301 2.48 -19.39 -19.29
C THR A 301 1.49 -18.35 -19.83
N TYR A 302 0.24 -18.76 -20.12
CA TYR A 302 -0.81 -17.81 -20.53
C TYR A 302 -1.04 -16.72 -19.47
N ASN A 303 -1.50 -15.54 -19.86
CA ASN A 303 -1.80 -14.48 -18.90
C ASN A 303 -3.11 -14.80 -18.14
N PHE A 304 -3.07 -14.74 -16.81
CA PHE A 304 -4.21 -15.00 -15.92
C PHE A 304 -4.45 -13.87 -14.90
N ALA A 305 -3.91 -12.68 -15.15
CA ALA A 305 -4.23 -11.48 -14.39
C ALA A 305 -5.66 -11.02 -14.65
N HIS A 306 -6.28 -10.40 -13.64
CA HIS A 306 -7.68 -9.94 -13.73
C HIS A 306 -7.86 -8.59 -14.42
N SER A 307 -6.91 -7.66 -14.27
CA SER A 307 -7.02 -6.27 -14.74
C SER A 307 -5.65 -5.59 -14.77
N GLY A 308 -5.58 -4.26 -14.94
CA GLY A 308 -4.35 -3.45 -14.82
C GLY A 308 -3.29 -3.71 -15.90
N LEU A 309 -2.13 -3.06 -15.79
CA LEU A 309 -1.12 -3.07 -16.86
C LEU A 309 -0.58 -4.46 -17.17
N VAL A 310 -0.35 -5.28 -16.14
CA VAL A 310 0.17 -6.65 -16.31
C VAL A 310 -0.81 -7.59 -17.03
N SER A 311 -2.13 -7.31 -17.03
CA SER A 311 -3.09 -8.09 -17.81
C SER A 311 -2.91 -7.95 -19.31
N MET A 312 -2.17 -6.92 -19.75
CA MET A 312 -1.87 -6.65 -21.15
C MET A 312 -0.58 -7.35 -21.60
N VAL A 313 0.19 -7.94 -20.68
CA VAL A 313 1.46 -8.59 -21.00
C VAL A 313 1.20 -9.84 -21.84
N PRO A 314 1.75 -9.93 -23.06
CA PRO A 314 1.64 -11.15 -23.84
C PRO A 314 2.51 -12.24 -23.21
N ARG A 315 2.04 -13.49 -23.23
CA ARG A 315 2.89 -14.62 -22.83
C ARG A 315 4.15 -14.70 -23.68
N GLY A 316 5.23 -15.21 -23.12
CA GLY A 316 6.45 -15.46 -23.89
C GLY A 316 7.42 -14.32 -23.89
N VAL A 317 7.59 -13.61 -22.76
CA VAL A 317 8.50 -12.45 -22.69
C VAL A 317 9.57 -12.63 -21.61
N GLY A 318 10.82 -12.38 -21.96
CA GLY A 318 11.95 -12.45 -21.03
C GLY A 318 12.08 -11.22 -20.12
N PHE A 319 12.15 -10.03 -20.69
CA PHE A 319 12.28 -8.74 -20.01
C PHE A 319 11.45 -7.66 -20.71
N ILE A 320 10.78 -6.80 -19.93
CA ILE A 320 9.98 -5.67 -20.39
C ILE A 320 10.48 -4.39 -19.72
N THR A 321 10.57 -3.31 -20.48
CA THR A 321 10.78 -1.96 -19.93
C THR A 321 9.82 -0.96 -20.54
N LEU A 322 9.33 -0.03 -19.70
CA LEU A 322 8.32 0.97 -20.04
C LEU A 322 8.45 2.24 -19.17
N GLY A 323 8.61 3.41 -19.79
CA GLY A 323 8.54 4.71 -19.11
C GLY A 323 9.56 4.91 -17.97
N TYR A 324 10.77 4.36 -18.12
CA TYR A 324 11.77 4.33 -17.05
C TYR A 324 13.18 4.62 -17.59
N ASP A 325 13.94 5.45 -16.89
CA ASP A 325 15.27 5.90 -17.33
C ASP A 325 16.44 5.10 -16.72
N ASN A 326 17.60 5.16 -17.38
CA ASN A 326 18.90 4.64 -16.93
C ASN A 326 18.85 3.17 -16.47
N ILE A 327 18.81 2.27 -17.44
CA ILE A 327 18.77 0.82 -17.21
C ILE A 327 19.99 0.16 -17.87
N GLU A 328 20.71 -0.67 -17.11
CA GLU A 328 21.82 -1.48 -17.64
C GLU A 328 21.51 -2.97 -17.50
N VAL A 329 21.55 -3.71 -18.61
CA VAL A 329 21.17 -5.12 -18.72
C VAL A 329 22.33 -5.91 -19.32
N TYR A 330 23.03 -6.69 -18.48
CA TYR A 330 24.22 -7.42 -18.94
C TYR A 330 24.50 -8.76 -18.27
N ASP A 331 25.27 -9.62 -18.94
CA ASP A 331 25.62 -10.97 -18.49
C ASP A 331 24.39 -11.85 -18.17
N ASN A 332 23.22 -11.55 -18.76
CA ASN A 332 22.00 -12.32 -18.56
C ASN A 332 21.83 -13.41 -19.65
N LEU A 333 21.09 -14.46 -19.30
CA LEU A 333 20.62 -15.49 -20.23
C LEU A 333 19.11 -15.33 -20.46
N PHE A 334 18.73 -15.14 -21.73
CA PHE A 334 17.36 -15.19 -22.19
C PHE A 334 17.17 -16.39 -23.12
N GLU A 335 16.28 -17.32 -22.78
CA GLU A 335 16.10 -18.56 -23.53
C GLU A 335 14.62 -18.99 -23.58
N ASP A 336 14.17 -19.46 -24.74
CA ASP A 336 12.84 -20.08 -24.92
C ASP A 336 11.63 -19.17 -24.61
N HIS A 337 11.58 -17.97 -25.18
CA HIS A 337 10.45 -17.04 -25.02
C HIS A 337 9.58 -16.98 -26.27
N SER A 338 8.27 -17.25 -26.19
CA SER A 338 7.44 -17.41 -27.39
C SER A 338 7.22 -16.11 -28.17
N THR A 339 7.26 -14.95 -27.51
CA THR A 339 7.04 -13.61 -28.08
C THR A 339 8.34 -12.84 -28.30
N ALA A 340 9.15 -12.63 -27.26
CA ALA A 340 10.43 -11.93 -27.36
C ALA A 340 11.33 -12.18 -26.14
N ALA A 341 12.64 -12.04 -26.28
CA ALA A 341 13.52 -11.99 -25.11
C ALA A 341 13.42 -10.64 -24.40
N ILE A 342 13.38 -9.54 -25.15
CA ILE A 342 13.30 -8.17 -24.63
C ILE A 342 12.23 -7.38 -25.38
N LEU A 343 11.29 -6.77 -24.65
CA LEU A 343 10.37 -5.75 -25.13
C LEU A 343 10.78 -4.38 -24.56
N TYR A 344 11.14 -3.47 -25.46
CA TYR A 344 11.42 -2.07 -25.16
C TYR A 344 10.29 -1.22 -25.76
N ILE A 345 9.42 -0.71 -24.90
CA ILE A 345 8.17 -0.04 -25.32
C ILE A 345 7.94 1.26 -24.52
N SER A 346 7.06 2.11 -25.03
CA SER A 346 6.63 3.37 -24.44
C SER A 346 5.14 3.37 -24.11
N TYR A 347 4.71 4.30 -23.24
CA TYR A 347 3.31 4.44 -22.85
C TYR A 347 2.41 4.85 -24.01
N GLU A 348 2.96 5.47 -25.06
CA GLU A 348 2.19 5.83 -26.25
C GLU A 348 1.63 4.62 -27.00
N LEU A 349 2.24 3.44 -26.84
CA LEU A 349 1.70 2.19 -27.38
C LEU A 349 0.40 1.77 -26.66
N ILE A 350 0.25 2.16 -25.40
CA ILE A 350 -0.85 1.76 -24.52
C ILE A 350 -1.95 2.84 -24.52
N ASP A 351 -1.58 4.10 -24.24
CA ASP A 351 -2.53 5.20 -24.08
C ASP A 351 -2.79 5.96 -25.40
N GLY A 352 -1.90 5.82 -26.37
CA GLY A 352 -1.86 6.61 -27.60
C GLY A 352 -0.96 7.86 -27.49
N PRO A 353 -0.54 8.44 -28.63
CA PRO A 353 0.41 9.54 -28.65
C PRO A 353 -0.05 10.77 -27.86
N GLY A 354 0.77 11.22 -26.90
CA GLY A 354 0.48 12.37 -26.03
C GLY A 354 -0.69 12.21 -25.04
N GLN A 355 -1.31 11.03 -24.96
CA GLN A 355 -2.54 10.79 -24.18
C GLN A 355 -2.31 10.33 -22.74
N THR A 356 -1.08 9.97 -22.35
CA THR A 356 -0.76 9.59 -20.97
C THR A 356 -1.22 10.67 -20.00
N ALA A 357 -2.14 10.34 -19.10
CA ALA A 357 -2.84 11.32 -18.28
C ALA A 357 -1.89 12.00 -17.27
N ASP A 358 -0.93 11.24 -16.75
CA ASP A 358 0.07 11.73 -15.81
C ASP A 358 1.24 12.42 -16.53
N LYS A 359 1.25 13.75 -16.53
CA LYS A 359 2.29 14.57 -17.17
C LYS A 359 3.58 14.68 -16.36
N LYS A 360 3.61 14.08 -15.16
CA LYS A 360 4.81 13.98 -14.30
C LYS A 360 5.66 12.76 -14.67
N LEU A 361 5.04 11.75 -15.27
CA LEU A 361 5.69 10.53 -15.74
C LEU A 361 6.38 10.80 -17.09
N ASP A 362 7.54 10.17 -17.29
CA ASP A 362 8.20 10.11 -18.58
C ASP A 362 7.69 8.89 -19.35
N PRO A 363 6.98 9.05 -20.48
CA PRO A 363 6.35 7.92 -21.15
C PRO A 363 7.36 7.02 -21.89
N TYR A 364 8.62 7.43 -22.00
CA TYR A 364 9.67 6.73 -22.75
C TYR A 364 10.71 6.12 -21.82
N THR A 365 11.22 4.93 -22.18
CA THR A 365 12.44 4.41 -21.56
C THR A 365 13.66 4.97 -22.28
N GLU A 366 14.59 5.57 -21.55
CA GLU A 366 15.80 6.17 -22.13
C GLU A 366 17.05 5.90 -21.27
N GLY A 367 18.24 6.03 -21.86
CA GLY A 367 19.48 5.64 -21.18
C GLY A 367 19.60 4.12 -21.00
N LEU A 368 19.06 3.35 -21.95
CA LEU A 368 19.01 1.88 -21.92
C LEU A 368 20.29 1.27 -22.51
N HIS A 369 20.98 0.44 -21.75
CA HIS A 369 22.24 -0.20 -22.15
C HIS A 369 22.12 -1.72 -22.06
N ILE A 370 22.11 -2.41 -23.20
CA ILE A 370 21.94 -3.87 -23.29
C ILE A 370 23.19 -4.48 -23.90
N HIS A 371 23.98 -5.23 -23.13
CA HIS A 371 25.24 -5.80 -23.62
C HIS A 371 25.65 -7.10 -22.95
N ASP A 372 26.53 -7.87 -23.61
CA ASP A 372 27.10 -9.12 -23.08
C ASP A 372 26.06 -10.18 -22.65
N ASN A 373 24.82 -10.10 -23.15
CA ASN A 373 23.79 -11.11 -22.88
C ASN A 373 23.86 -12.26 -23.87
N VAL A 374 23.31 -13.41 -23.48
CA VAL A 374 23.09 -14.57 -24.36
C VAL A 374 21.60 -14.71 -24.60
N ILE A 375 21.17 -14.66 -25.86
CA ILE A 375 19.76 -14.67 -26.25
C ILE A 375 19.49 -15.79 -27.26
N ARG A 376 18.60 -16.71 -26.90
CA ARG A 376 18.30 -17.93 -27.67
C ARG A 376 16.80 -18.16 -27.79
N ASN A 377 16.39 -18.78 -28.90
CA ASN A 377 15.05 -19.31 -29.16
C ASN A 377 13.93 -18.41 -28.66
N SER A 378 13.92 -17.15 -29.11
CA SER A 378 12.93 -16.16 -28.70
C SER A 378 12.10 -15.67 -29.88
N GLY A 379 10.80 -15.48 -29.71
CA GLY A 379 9.89 -15.06 -30.79
C GLY A 379 9.44 -16.16 -31.74
N TYR A 380 9.43 -17.43 -31.30
CA TYR A 380 9.07 -18.56 -32.17
C TYR A 380 7.57 -18.83 -32.29
N SER A 381 6.73 -18.29 -31.38
CA SER A 381 5.29 -18.54 -31.35
C SER A 381 4.52 -17.43 -30.63
N LEU A 382 4.11 -16.41 -31.39
CA LEU A 382 3.27 -15.33 -30.87
C LEU A 382 1.92 -15.87 -30.37
N PRO A 383 1.37 -15.33 -29.27
CA PRO A 383 0.06 -15.72 -28.78
C PRO A 383 -1.08 -15.22 -29.68
N PRO A 384 -2.23 -15.94 -29.67
CA PRO A 384 -3.56 -15.45 -29.93
C PRO A 384 -3.83 -13.95 -29.91
N PRO A 385 -4.35 -13.22 -30.92
CA PRO A 385 -5.06 -11.99 -30.59
C PRO A 385 -6.36 -12.34 -29.85
N ASP A 386 -6.70 -11.55 -28.84
CA ASP A 386 -8.03 -11.61 -28.22
C ASP A 386 -8.96 -10.63 -28.94
N LEU A 387 -9.61 -11.12 -30.01
CA LEU A 387 -10.47 -10.30 -30.86
C LEU A 387 -11.74 -9.83 -30.13
N GLU A 388 -12.21 -10.58 -29.13
CA GLU A 388 -13.37 -10.19 -28.34
C GLU A 388 -13.00 -9.06 -27.38
N ALA A 389 -11.86 -9.15 -26.69
CA ALA A 389 -11.34 -8.07 -25.86
C ALA A 389 -11.05 -6.81 -26.71
N ALA A 390 -10.38 -6.96 -27.86
CA ALA A 390 -10.12 -5.85 -28.77
C ALA A 390 -11.41 -5.15 -29.24
N ALA A 391 -12.45 -5.92 -29.60
CA ALA A 391 -13.76 -5.36 -29.98
C ALA A 391 -14.46 -4.62 -28.82
N ASN A 392 -14.11 -4.94 -27.57
CA ASN A 392 -14.58 -4.26 -26.36
C ASN A 392 -13.69 -3.08 -25.94
N GLY A 393 -12.68 -2.72 -26.74
CA GLY A 393 -11.81 -1.56 -26.51
C GLY A 393 -10.38 -1.90 -26.05
N ASP A 394 -10.07 -3.18 -25.79
CA ASP A 394 -8.73 -3.62 -25.35
C ASP A 394 -7.77 -3.82 -26.54
N ILE A 395 -7.51 -2.74 -27.28
CA ILE A 395 -6.72 -2.74 -28.52
C ILE A 395 -5.29 -3.26 -28.29
N GLN A 396 -4.74 -3.14 -27.09
CA GLN A 396 -3.45 -3.69 -26.69
C GLN A 396 -3.32 -5.21 -26.91
N THR A 397 -4.44 -5.95 -26.87
CA THR A 397 -4.45 -7.40 -27.12
C THR A 397 -4.10 -7.76 -28.56
N LEU A 398 -4.10 -6.76 -29.47
CA LEU A 398 -3.64 -6.90 -30.85
C LEU A 398 -2.12 -6.75 -31.00
N LEU A 399 -1.38 -6.37 -29.96
CA LEU A 399 0.08 -6.19 -30.02
C LEU A 399 0.83 -7.41 -30.57
N PRO A 400 0.55 -8.66 -30.14
CA PRO A 400 1.17 -9.84 -30.74
C PRO A 400 0.91 -9.97 -32.24
N MET A 401 -0.32 -9.69 -32.67
CA MET A 401 -0.69 -9.69 -34.09
C MET A 401 0.05 -8.60 -34.87
N MET A 402 0.15 -7.39 -34.32
CA MET A 402 0.94 -6.31 -34.92
C MET A 402 2.40 -6.70 -35.10
N ILE A 403 3.05 -7.21 -34.04
CA ILE A 403 4.45 -7.64 -34.06
C ILE A 403 4.68 -8.61 -35.21
N GLY A 404 3.86 -9.65 -35.30
CA GLY A 404 4.11 -10.71 -36.26
C GLY A 404 3.71 -10.36 -37.69
N LEU A 405 2.67 -9.53 -37.90
CA LEU A 405 2.36 -8.93 -39.21
C LEU A 405 3.52 -8.06 -39.70
N LYS A 406 4.02 -7.16 -38.84
CA LYS A 406 5.14 -6.27 -39.17
C LYS A 406 6.43 -7.07 -39.46
N ASN A 407 6.59 -8.24 -38.85
CA ASN A 407 7.72 -9.13 -39.06
C ASN A 407 7.54 -10.18 -40.20
N LEU A 408 6.44 -10.13 -40.97
CA LEU A 408 6.23 -11.06 -42.09
C LEU A 408 7.30 -10.86 -43.18
N PRO A 409 7.98 -11.94 -43.64
CA PRO A 409 8.99 -11.86 -44.69
C PRO A 409 8.47 -11.25 -46.01
N THR A 410 7.18 -11.47 -46.30
CA THR A 410 6.51 -11.20 -47.58
C THR A 410 5.95 -9.78 -47.73
N ILE A 411 5.82 -8.99 -46.65
CA ILE A 411 5.34 -7.60 -46.74
C ILE A 411 6.47 -6.65 -47.23
N ASN A 412 7.72 -7.11 -47.20
CA ASN A 412 8.88 -6.39 -47.71
C ASN A 412 9.14 -6.58 -49.22
N ASP A 413 8.38 -7.45 -49.93
CA ASP A 413 8.42 -7.65 -51.39
C ASP A 413 6.98 -7.76 -51.98
N PRO A 414 6.49 -6.73 -52.72
CA PRO A 414 5.12 -6.70 -53.26
C PRO A 414 4.75 -7.85 -54.21
N SER A 415 5.73 -8.61 -54.72
CA SER A 415 5.50 -9.68 -55.71
C SER A 415 5.09 -11.04 -55.10
N GLU A 416 5.19 -11.21 -53.77
CA GLU A 416 4.91 -12.48 -53.07
C GLU A 416 3.58 -12.48 -52.26
N LEU A 417 2.85 -11.35 -52.24
CA LEU A 417 1.71 -11.11 -51.35
C LEU A 417 0.49 -12.06 -51.55
N LEU A 418 0.31 -12.64 -52.75
CA LEU A 418 -0.88 -13.45 -53.09
C LEU A 418 -0.82 -14.91 -52.59
N GLY A 419 0.33 -15.39 -52.11
CA GLY A 419 0.47 -16.73 -51.50
C GLY A 419 0.29 -16.76 -49.98
N SER A 420 -0.05 -15.62 -49.36
CA SER A 420 0.14 -15.34 -47.93
C SER A 420 -1.11 -15.45 -47.05
N LEU A 421 -2.29 -15.77 -47.59
CA LEU A 421 -3.52 -15.87 -46.78
C LEU A 421 -3.41 -16.91 -45.65
N ASP A 422 -2.69 -18.02 -45.87
CA ASP A 422 -2.40 -19.02 -44.82
C ASP A 422 -1.38 -18.52 -43.76
N ASN A 423 -0.57 -17.50 -44.08
CA ASN A 423 0.36 -16.82 -43.17
C ASN A 423 -0.30 -15.65 -42.41
N LEU A 424 -1.45 -15.16 -42.86
CA LEU A 424 -2.26 -14.21 -42.07
C LEU A 424 -2.92 -14.91 -40.86
N PHE A 425 -3.23 -16.21 -40.98
CA PHE A 425 -3.82 -17.02 -39.90
C PHE A 425 -2.77 -17.61 -38.92
N ASN A 426 -1.49 -17.66 -39.29
CA ASN A 426 -0.37 -17.98 -38.39
C ASN A 426 0.38 -16.67 -38.15
N LEU A 427 0.08 -15.99 -37.03
CA LEU A 427 0.38 -14.59 -36.66
C LEU A 427 1.78 -14.01 -36.94
N GLY A 428 2.72 -14.72 -37.56
CA GLY A 428 4.09 -14.31 -37.77
C GLY A 428 5.00 -14.80 -36.64
N ARG A 429 6.28 -14.41 -36.70
CA ARG A 429 7.26 -14.67 -35.62
C ARG A 429 7.58 -13.37 -34.90
N GLY A 430 7.99 -13.45 -33.65
CA GLY A 430 8.58 -12.33 -32.92
C GLY A 430 10.07 -12.15 -33.26
N ALA A 431 10.82 -11.60 -32.32
CA ALA A 431 12.27 -11.36 -32.44
C ALA A 431 12.97 -11.61 -31.10
N HIS A 432 14.30 -11.60 -31.11
CA HIS A 432 15.08 -11.57 -29.88
C HIS A 432 14.82 -10.27 -29.11
N ILE A 433 15.02 -9.10 -29.75
CA ILE A 433 14.71 -7.79 -29.19
C ILE A 433 13.65 -7.09 -30.05
N ILE A 434 12.60 -6.55 -29.41
CA ILE A 434 11.56 -5.75 -30.06
C ILE A 434 11.55 -4.34 -29.44
N TRP A 435 11.64 -3.33 -30.29
CA TRP A 435 11.50 -1.92 -29.92
C TRP A 435 10.31 -1.29 -30.65
N ASP A 436 9.55 -0.45 -29.95
CA ASP A 436 8.47 0.33 -30.56
C ASP A 436 8.96 1.48 -31.46
N GLY A 437 10.21 1.91 -31.33
CA GLY A 437 10.75 2.97 -32.18
C GLY A 437 10.40 4.38 -31.72
N LEU A 438 9.76 4.54 -30.56
CA LEU A 438 9.27 5.83 -30.08
C LEU A 438 10.27 6.47 -29.11
N LEU A 439 10.46 7.78 -29.25
CA LEU A 439 11.31 8.63 -28.43
C LEU A 439 10.66 10.00 -28.30
N ASP A 440 10.91 10.68 -27.19
CA ASP A 440 10.45 12.04 -26.92
C ASP A 440 10.98 13.08 -27.92
N ASP A 441 10.13 14.03 -28.32
CA ASP A 441 10.48 15.20 -29.13
C ASP A 441 10.52 16.44 -28.23
N LEU A 442 11.47 17.37 -28.45
CA LEU A 442 11.60 18.57 -27.61
C LEU A 442 10.31 19.40 -27.62
N ASP A 443 9.67 19.54 -26.44
CA ASP A 443 8.60 20.51 -26.21
C ASP A 443 9.20 21.82 -25.69
N ALA A 444 9.59 22.69 -26.63
CA ALA A 444 10.23 23.97 -26.31
C ALA A 444 9.30 24.96 -25.60
N ASP A 445 7.97 24.75 -25.68
CA ASP A 445 6.97 25.62 -25.07
C ASP A 445 6.54 25.12 -23.68
N CYS A 446 6.99 23.94 -23.26
CA CYS A 446 6.68 23.39 -21.93
C CYS A 446 7.50 24.06 -20.82
N PRO A 447 6.86 24.81 -19.89
CA PRO A 447 7.57 25.45 -18.80
C PRO A 447 8.07 24.43 -17.77
N TYR A 448 9.11 24.80 -17.03
CA TYR A 448 9.55 24.01 -15.87
C TYR A 448 8.41 23.91 -14.83
N PRO A 449 8.10 22.73 -14.29
CA PRO A 449 6.96 22.54 -13.40
C PRO A 449 7.13 23.25 -12.05
N VAL A 450 6.01 23.67 -11.48
CA VAL A 450 5.92 24.35 -10.17
C VAL A 450 4.98 23.60 -9.23
N ASP A 451 5.18 23.77 -7.93
CA ASP A 451 4.29 23.26 -6.89
C ASP A 451 2.98 24.07 -6.78
N ALA A 452 2.13 23.71 -5.82
CA ALA A 452 0.85 24.39 -5.60
C ALA A 452 0.98 25.87 -5.17
N ASN A 453 2.16 26.30 -4.68
CA ASN A 453 2.45 27.68 -4.32
C ASN A 453 3.06 28.47 -5.48
N GLY A 454 3.38 27.80 -6.59
CA GLY A 454 4.07 28.39 -7.73
C GLY A 454 5.60 28.38 -7.61
N ASP A 455 6.16 27.69 -6.63
CA ASP A 455 7.61 27.52 -6.49
C ASP A 455 8.12 26.37 -7.38
N PRO A 456 9.33 26.46 -7.98
CA PRO A 456 9.84 25.40 -8.85
C PRO A 456 9.97 24.05 -8.14
N VAL A 457 9.50 22.98 -8.78
CA VAL A 457 9.69 21.60 -8.30
C VAL A 457 11.19 21.30 -8.19
N PRO A 458 11.68 20.64 -7.11
CA PRO A 458 13.09 20.25 -7.01
C PRO A 458 13.57 19.45 -8.23
N ALA A 459 14.79 19.72 -8.71
CA ALA A 459 15.39 19.01 -9.85
C ALA A 459 16.51 18.07 -9.39
N ASP A 460 16.74 17.01 -10.15
CA ASP A 460 17.94 16.18 -10.03
C ASP A 460 19.19 16.88 -10.60
N ALA A 461 20.33 16.16 -10.64
CA ALA A 461 21.58 16.69 -11.17
C ALA A 461 21.55 16.96 -12.70
N ASN A 462 20.64 16.34 -13.44
CA ASN A 462 20.45 16.51 -14.88
C ASN A 462 19.45 17.63 -15.21
N GLY A 463 18.70 18.10 -14.22
CA GLY A 463 17.59 19.05 -14.39
C GLY A 463 16.23 18.39 -14.59
N LYS A 464 16.10 17.07 -14.39
CA LYS A 464 14.83 16.34 -14.38
C LYS A 464 14.05 16.71 -13.10
N PRO A 465 12.78 17.13 -13.21
CA PRO A 465 11.95 17.40 -12.04
C PRO A 465 11.71 16.15 -11.19
N ILE A 466 11.86 16.27 -9.87
CA ILE A 466 11.61 15.20 -8.90
C ILE A 466 10.15 15.30 -8.45
N HIS A 467 9.25 14.71 -9.25
CA HIS A 467 7.82 14.74 -8.98
C HIS A 467 7.39 13.78 -7.85
N THR A 468 6.29 14.13 -7.21
CA THR A 468 5.53 13.30 -6.27
C THR A 468 4.03 13.44 -6.60
N ASN A 469 3.17 12.71 -5.89
CA ASN A 469 1.72 12.91 -5.90
C ASN A 469 1.28 14.24 -5.25
N GLN A 470 2.16 14.90 -4.49
CA GLN A 470 1.85 16.17 -3.84
C GLN A 470 1.99 17.36 -4.79
N HIS A 471 2.77 17.22 -5.86
CA HIS A 471 2.90 18.24 -6.89
C HIS A 471 1.71 18.17 -7.86
N PRO A 472 1.15 19.32 -8.30
CA PRO A 472 0.14 19.35 -9.34
C PRO A 472 0.60 18.66 -10.62
N ASN A 473 -0.34 18.05 -11.34
CA ASN A 473 -0.06 17.52 -12.67
C ASN A 473 0.21 18.70 -13.63
N PRO A 474 1.40 18.81 -14.26
CA PRO A 474 1.70 19.91 -15.17
C PRO A 474 0.87 19.82 -16.46
N SER A 475 0.84 20.91 -17.24
CA SER A 475 0.07 20.96 -18.50
C SER A 475 0.72 20.18 -19.66
N CYS A 476 1.99 19.77 -19.51
CA CYS A 476 2.83 19.14 -20.54
C CYS A 476 3.93 18.31 -19.85
N HIS A 477 4.54 17.37 -20.59
CA HIS A 477 5.68 16.59 -20.11
C HIS A 477 6.97 17.41 -20.24
N TYR A 478 7.57 17.80 -19.12
CA TYR A 478 8.81 18.58 -19.16
C TYR A 478 10.00 17.69 -19.56
N ASN A 479 10.59 17.95 -20.72
CA ASN A 479 11.66 17.12 -21.29
C ASN A 479 12.94 17.87 -21.68
N ALA A 480 13.01 19.18 -21.45
CA ALA A 480 14.13 20.01 -21.92
C ALA A 480 15.51 19.57 -21.38
N TYR A 481 15.56 18.88 -20.23
CA TYR A 481 16.78 18.30 -19.67
C TYR A 481 17.46 17.28 -20.61
N LYS A 482 16.70 16.65 -21.52
CA LYS A 482 17.18 15.67 -22.51
C LYS A 482 17.86 16.30 -23.73
N PHE A 483 17.68 17.60 -23.94
CA PHE A 483 18.13 18.31 -25.14
C PHE A 483 19.22 19.34 -24.82
N ASP A 484 20.09 19.62 -25.79
CA ASP A 484 21.11 20.66 -25.71
C ASP A 484 20.57 22.04 -26.13
N ASP A 485 21.42 23.06 -26.05
CA ASP A 485 21.07 24.44 -26.40
C ASP A 485 20.69 24.64 -27.89
N GLN A 486 20.91 23.64 -28.75
CA GLN A 486 20.51 23.62 -30.17
C GLN A 486 19.21 22.86 -30.40
N GLY A 487 18.56 22.40 -29.33
CA GLY A 487 17.37 21.55 -29.38
C GLY A 487 17.67 20.14 -29.91
N GLN A 488 18.93 19.71 -29.87
CA GLN A 488 19.31 18.36 -30.26
C GLN A 488 19.34 17.46 -29.03
N ARG A 489 18.78 16.25 -29.16
CA ARG A 489 18.79 15.24 -28.10
C ARG A 489 20.23 14.87 -27.73
N LYS A 490 20.56 14.83 -26.43
CA LYS A 490 21.91 14.50 -25.95
C LYS A 490 22.17 12.99 -26.07
N LEU A 491 22.57 12.54 -27.27
CA LEU A 491 22.89 11.14 -27.53
C LEU A 491 24.37 10.79 -27.20
N PRO A 492 24.65 9.55 -26.77
CA PRO A 492 23.71 8.43 -26.52
C PRO A 492 23.05 8.46 -25.14
N GLN A 493 23.30 9.48 -24.30
CA GLN A 493 22.83 9.55 -22.90
C GLN A 493 21.32 9.30 -22.78
N TRP A 494 20.50 9.99 -23.58
CA TRP A 494 19.04 9.83 -23.60
C TRP A 494 18.58 9.06 -24.84
N GLY A 495 19.19 7.90 -25.06
CA GLY A 495 18.86 6.95 -26.12
C GLY A 495 19.12 5.53 -25.65
N SER A 496 19.57 4.65 -26.55
CA SER A 496 19.90 3.26 -26.21
C SER A 496 21.20 2.80 -26.86
N CYS A 497 21.92 1.91 -26.17
CA CYS A 497 23.13 1.25 -26.67
C CYS A 497 22.96 -0.26 -26.58
N ILE A 498 22.99 -0.95 -27.72
CA ILE A 498 22.86 -2.41 -27.81
C ILE A 498 24.08 -2.97 -28.53
N HIS A 499 24.93 -3.72 -27.83
CA HIS A 499 26.18 -4.26 -28.41
C HIS A 499 26.65 -5.54 -27.69
N ASP A 500 27.55 -6.30 -28.31
CA ASP A 500 28.21 -7.48 -27.71
C ASP A 500 27.28 -8.59 -27.17
N ASN A 501 26.00 -8.57 -27.52
CA ASN A 501 25.06 -9.66 -27.24
C ASN A 501 25.27 -10.83 -28.21
N GLN A 502 25.13 -12.05 -27.71
CA GLN A 502 25.18 -13.29 -28.49
C GLN A 502 23.76 -13.74 -28.84
N PHE A 503 23.41 -13.71 -30.13
CA PHE A 503 22.11 -14.14 -30.64
C PHE A 503 22.21 -15.48 -31.37
N ASP A 504 21.31 -16.42 -31.08
CA ASP A 504 21.15 -17.61 -31.91
C ASP A 504 20.45 -17.28 -33.24
N GLU A 505 20.73 -18.08 -34.29
CA GLU A 505 20.24 -17.88 -35.66
C GLU A 505 18.76 -18.31 -35.85
N ASP A 506 18.09 -18.77 -34.80
CA ASP A 506 16.72 -19.27 -34.82
C ASP A 506 15.65 -18.19 -34.98
N SER A 507 16.00 -16.96 -34.60
CA SER A 507 15.15 -15.78 -34.68
C SER A 507 15.93 -14.54 -35.14
N VAL A 508 15.20 -13.52 -35.56
CA VAL A 508 15.81 -12.25 -35.95
C VAL A 508 16.34 -11.54 -34.70
N PRO A 509 17.58 -11.00 -34.73
CA PRO A 509 18.17 -10.33 -33.56
C PRO A 509 17.36 -9.14 -33.04
N TYR A 510 16.70 -8.42 -33.94
CA TYR A 510 16.11 -7.13 -33.63
C TYR A 510 14.97 -6.77 -34.58
N LEU A 511 13.95 -6.11 -34.04
CA LEU A 511 12.78 -5.60 -34.75
C LEU A 511 12.39 -4.22 -34.21
N ASN A 512 12.34 -3.21 -35.08
CA ASN A 512 11.71 -1.91 -34.79
C ASN A 512 10.35 -1.87 -35.47
N PHE A 513 9.27 -1.80 -34.71
CA PHE A 513 7.92 -1.85 -35.27
C PHE A 513 7.26 -0.49 -35.47
N HIS A 514 7.94 0.63 -35.18
CA HIS A 514 7.47 1.99 -35.48
C HIS A 514 6.07 2.33 -34.92
N GLY A 515 5.84 2.06 -33.64
CA GLY A 515 4.64 2.43 -32.91
C GLY A 515 3.37 1.77 -33.46
N THR A 516 2.27 2.51 -33.39
CA THR A 516 0.93 2.06 -33.81
C THR A 516 0.63 2.31 -35.28
N ASP A 517 1.60 2.78 -36.08
CA ASP A 517 1.41 2.96 -37.52
C ASP A 517 0.94 1.65 -38.17
N GLY A 518 -0.22 1.67 -38.82
CA GLY A 518 -0.81 0.49 -39.43
C GLY A 518 -1.79 -0.30 -38.56
N LEU A 519 -2.04 0.14 -37.33
CA LEU A 519 -3.04 -0.45 -36.43
C LEU A 519 -4.45 -0.44 -37.04
N GLU A 520 -4.78 0.55 -37.86
CA GLU A 520 -6.04 0.62 -38.61
C GLU A 520 -6.25 -0.59 -39.53
N VAL A 521 -5.17 -1.11 -40.11
CA VAL A 521 -5.21 -2.32 -40.93
C VAL A 521 -5.45 -3.54 -40.05
N VAL A 522 -4.79 -3.59 -38.88
CA VAL A 522 -4.92 -4.71 -37.93
C VAL A 522 -6.33 -4.79 -37.37
N MET A 523 -6.94 -3.65 -37.01
CA MET A 523 -8.33 -3.55 -36.58
C MET A 523 -9.30 -3.98 -37.69
N ALA A 524 -9.07 -3.53 -38.93
CA ALA A 524 -9.90 -3.96 -40.07
C ALA A 524 -9.82 -5.48 -40.33
N LEU A 525 -8.65 -6.10 -40.12
CA LEU A 525 -8.48 -7.55 -40.21
C LEU A 525 -9.16 -8.30 -39.04
N ALA A 526 -9.16 -7.71 -37.84
CA ALA A 526 -9.76 -8.27 -36.63
C ALA A 526 -11.30 -8.34 -36.70
N GLU A 527 -11.94 -7.34 -37.33
CA GLU A 527 -13.40 -7.22 -37.40
C GLU A 527 -14.04 -8.04 -38.53
N GLN A 528 -13.26 -8.55 -39.50
CA GLN A 528 -13.80 -9.06 -40.76
C GLN A 528 -13.36 -10.49 -41.12
N ASP A 529 -14.31 -11.27 -41.66
CA ASP A 529 -13.98 -12.47 -42.43
C ASP A 529 -13.47 -12.04 -43.81
N LEU A 530 -12.15 -12.07 -43.99
CA LEU A 530 -11.46 -11.62 -45.20
C LEU A 530 -11.92 -12.35 -46.48
N SER A 531 -12.59 -13.50 -46.34
CA SER A 531 -13.17 -14.24 -47.47
C SER A 531 -14.48 -13.62 -48.00
N LEU A 532 -15.06 -12.67 -47.27
CA LEU A 532 -16.31 -11.97 -47.59
C LEU A 532 -16.08 -10.53 -48.08
N LEU A 533 -14.84 -10.03 -48.03
CA LEU A 533 -14.45 -8.70 -48.50
C LEU A 533 -14.65 -8.53 -50.01
N ASP A 534 -15.12 -7.37 -50.41
CA ASP A 534 -15.18 -7.02 -51.83
C ASP A 534 -13.76 -6.70 -52.39
N PRO A 535 -13.55 -6.78 -53.72
CA PRO A 535 -12.22 -6.57 -54.32
C PRO A 535 -11.60 -5.18 -54.11
N ALA A 536 -12.38 -4.15 -53.81
CA ALA A 536 -11.93 -2.80 -53.52
C ALA A 536 -11.49 -2.64 -52.05
N GLU A 537 -12.25 -3.20 -51.10
CA GLU A 537 -11.88 -3.23 -49.68
C GLU A 537 -10.61 -4.06 -49.46
N LEU A 538 -10.50 -5.20 -50.17
CA LEU A 538 -9.29 -6.02 -50.17
C LEU A 538 -8.07 -5.24 -50.70
N LEU A 539 -8.26 -4.32 -51.64
CA LEU A 539 -7.19 -3.50 -52.19
C LEU A 539 -6.74 -2.41 -51.21
N GLU A 540 -7.65 -1.85 -50.41
CA GLU A 540 -7.33 -0.89 -49.33
C GLU A 540 -6.53 -1.58 -48.21
N VAL A 541 -6.95 -2.77 -47.77
CA VAL A 541 -6.20 -3.59 -46.80
C VAL A 541 -4.78 -3.89 -47.32
N ILE A 542 -4.65 -4.29 -48.59
CA ILE A 542 -3.35 -4.54 -49.23
C ILE A 542 -2.48 -3.28 -49.30
N GLN A 543 -3.05 -2.11 -49.57
CA GLN A 543 -2.31 -0.84 -49.59
C GLN A 543 -1.85 -0.42 -48.19
N GLY A 544 -2.67 -0.63 -47.17
CA GLY A 544 -2.29 -0.38 -45.77
C GLY A 544 -1.14 -1.28 -45.31
N LEU A 545 -1.13 -2.56 -45.70
CA LEU A 545 -0.03 -3.49 -45.41
C LEU A 545 1.32 -3.03 -46.00
N LEU A 546 1.33 -2.27 -47.11
CA LEU A 546 2.57 -1.75 -47.72
C LEU A 546 3.22 -0.59 -46.93
N ASN A 547 2.45 0.10 -46.09
CA ASN A 547 2.95 1.14 -45.18
C ASN A 547 3.26 0.60 -43.78
N LEU A 548 3.12 -0.70 -43.57
CA LEU A 548 3.30 -1.41 -42.29
C LEU A 548 4.72 -1.87 -41.92
N PRO A 549 5.79 -1.83 -42.76
CA PRO A 549 6.95 -2.66 -42.50
C PRO A 549 7.78 -2.17 -41.31
N SER A 550 8.12 -3.10 -40.42
CA SER A 550 9.21 -2.94 -39.44
C SER A 550 10.56 -2.86 -40.14
N ASP A 551 11.55 -2.20 -39.54
CA ASP A 551 12.95 -2.41 -39.91
C ASP A 551 13.71 -3.25 -38.87
N ARG A 552 14.87 -3.79 -39.29
CA ARG A 552 15.71 -4.70 -38.49
C ARG A 552 17.10 -4.12 -38.24
N LYS A 553 17.24 -2.80 -38.23
CA LYS A 553 18.53 -2.10 -38.16
C LYS A 553 19.05 -2.02 -36.73
N LEU A 554 19.63 -3.11 -36.25
CA LEU A 554 20.28 -3.12 -34.94
C LEU A 554 21.46 -2.12 -34.87
N GLU A 555 22.09 -1.81 -36.00
CA GLU A 555 23.19 -0.83 -36.09
C GLU A 555 22.78 0.59 -35.67
N ASP A 556 21.49 0.91 -35.67
CA ASP A 556 20.99 2.18 -35.14
C ASP A 556 21.20 2.27 -33.62
N HIS A 557 21.47 1.16 -32.92
CA HIS A 557 21.77 1.14 -31.48
C HIS A 557 23.27 0.91 -31.18
N ASP A 558 24.13 0.82 -32.18
CA ASP A 558 25.59 0.71 -31.99
C ASP A 558 26.19 2.08 -31.66
N CYS A 559 26.18 2.41 -30.36
CA CYS A 559 26.70 3.68 -29.87
C CYS A 559 28.19 3.90 -30.16
N GLN A 560 29.00 2.83 -30.12
CA GLN A 560 30.42 2.95 -30.40
C GLN A 560 30.67 3.31 -31.87
N ALA A 561 29.92 2.70 -32.80
CA ALA A 561 30.01 3.02 -34.22
C ALA A 561 29.43 4.41 -34.55
N ARG A 562 28.29 4.78 -33.95
CA ARG A 562 27.59 6.03 -34.25
C ARG A 562 28.22 7.27 -33.59
N PHE A 563 28.64 7.14 -32.32
CA PHE A 563 29.04 8.28 -31.49
C PHE A 563 30.49 8.20 -30.99
N GLY A 564 31.19 7.09 -31.22
CA GLY A 564 32.56 6.90 -30.75
C GLY A 564 32.70 6.71 -29.24
N LYS A 565 31.59 6.54 -28.51
CA LYS A 565 31.53 6.34 -27.05
C LYS A 565 30.31 5.47 -26.69
N LEU A 566 30.43 4.70 -25.61
CA LEU A 566 29.34 3.93 -25.00
C LEU A 566 28.69 4.73 -23.85
N LEU A 567 27.54 4.24 -23.35
CA LEU A 567 27.01 4.65 -22.05
C LEU A 567 27.99 4.22 -20.95
N ALA A 568 28.05 5.01 -19.86
CA ALA A 568 28.87 4.66 -18.72
C ALA A 568 28.16 3.59 -17.89
N PRO A 569 28.88 2.55 -17.40
CA PRO A 569 28.27 1.56 -16.52
C PRO A 569 27.65 2.21 -15.28
N LEU A 570 26.48 1.73 -14.90
CA LEU A 570 25.75 2.19 -13.74
C LEU A 570 26.39 1.65 -12.45
N PRO A 571 26.38 2.43 -11.36
CA PRO A 571 26.86 1.94 -10.08
C PRO A 571 25.96 0.82 -9.56
N ARG A 572 26.57 -0.24 -9.01
CA ARG A 572 25.86 -1.31 -8.30
C ARG A 572 25.22 -0.76 -7.03
N VAL A 573 24.07 -1.32 -6.65
CA VAL A 573 23.29 -0.87 -5.49
C VAL A 573 23.93 -1.35 -4.19
N THR A 574 23.93 -0.52 -3.15
CA THR A 574 24.45 -0.87 -1.82
C THR A 574 23.48 -0.49 -0.72
N ILE A 575 23.23 -1.41 0.21
CA ILE A 575 22.41 -1.17 1.40
C ILE A 575 23.32 -0.83 2.59
N PRO A 576 23.15 0.32 3.25
CA PRO A 576 23.90 0.66 4.45
C PRO A 576 23.49 -0.23 5.64
N PRO A 577 24.36 -0.39 6.66
CA PRO A 577 24.00 -1.08 7.90
C PRO A 577 22.79 -0.44 8.61
N PHE A 578 22.02 -1.25 9.35
CA PHE A 578 20.91 -0.76 10.17
C PHE A 578 21.40 0.12 11.32
N GLU A 579 20.66 1.21 11.58
CA GLU A 579 20.88 2.13 12.69
C GLU A 579 19.57 2.30 13.50
N PRO A 580 19.58 2.00 14.82
CA PRO A 580 18.42 2.21 15.70
C PRO A 580 17.97 3.68 15.71
N SER A 581 16.65 3.90 15.70
CA SER A 581 16.07 5.23 15.75
C SER A 581 16.15 5.86 17.14
N GLY A 582 16.05 5.05 18.20
CA GLY A 582 15.81 5.53 19.56
C GLY A 582 14.35 5.94 19.81
N GLU A 583 13.44 5.68 18.87
CA GLU A 583 12.01 6.00 18.99
C GLU A 583 11.22 4.91 19.72
N HIS A 584 11.77 3.71 19.86
CA HIS A 584 11.08 2.55 20.45
C HIS A 584 11.81 2.06 21.71
N ASP A 585 11.08 2.05 22.83
CA ASP A 585 11.58 1.51 24.09
C ASP A 585 11.50 -0.03 24.14
N PRO A 586 12.42 -0.69 24.86
CA PRO A 586 12.31 -2.11 25.17
C PRO A 586 11.10 -2.39 26.08
N ALA A 587 10.70 -3.67 26.16
CA ALA A 587 9.60 -4.08 27.03
C ALA A 587 9.92 -3.88 28.51
N VAL A 588 8.95 -3.36 29.27
CA VAL A 588 8.98 -3.26 30.74
C VAL A 588 8.66 -4.60 31.41
N SER A 589 9.16 -4.83 32.63
CA SER A 589 8.91 -6.05 33.40
C SER A 589 7.47 -6.14 33.93
N GLU A 590 6.93 -7.36 34.03
CA GLU A 590 5.57 -7.60 34.54
C GLU A 590 5.42 -7.14 36.00
N GLU A 591 6.47 -7.28 36.82
CA GLU A 591 6.48 -6.80 38.20
C GLU A 591 6.33 -5.28 38.27
N TYR A 592 6.95 -4.55 37.34
CA TYR A 592 6.85 -3.09 37.27
C TYR A 592 5.46 -2.65 36.81
N VAL A 593 4.88 -3.33 35.81
CA VAL A 593 3.48 -3.10 35.40
C VAL A 593 2.54 -3.27 36.59
N LYS A 594 2.65 -4.39 37.30
CA LYS A 594 1.81 -4.67 38.46
C LYS A 594 1.95 -3.62 39.56
N PHE A 595 3.17 -3.20 39.86
CA PHE A 595 3.46 -2.17 40.87
C PHE A 595 2.71 -0.86 40.59
N LEU A 596 2.68 -0.40 39.34
CA LEU A 596 2.00 0.84 38.97
C LEU A 596 0.48 0.69 38.87
N CYS A 597 0.01 -0.43 38.33
CA CYS A 597 -1.43 -0.68 38.17
C CYS A 597 -2.16 -0.96 39.49
N GLU A 598 -1.45 -1.38 40.54
CA GLU A 598 -2.01 -1.63 41.87
C GLU A 598 -1.70 -0.51 42.88
N ALA A 599 -1.16 0.63 42.42
CA ALA A 599 -0.84 1.76 43.27
C ALA A 599 -2.08 2.32 43.99
N GLU A 600 -1.95 2.62 45.29
CA GLU A 600 -3.03 3.23 46.07
C GLU A 600 -3.41 4.60 45.47
N THR A 601 -4.67 4.74 45.06
CA THR A 601 -5.21 5.94 44.42
C THR A 601 -6.45 6.42 45.19
N ALA A 602 -6.62 7.73 45.35
CA ALA A 602 -7.83 8.29 45.97
C ALA A 602 -9.07 7.97 45.14
N GLN A 603 -10.23 7.83 45.79
CA GLN A 603 -11.45 7.33 45.16
C GLN A 603 -11.86 8.11 43.91
N ASP A 604 -11.69 9.43 43.91
CA ASP A 604 -12.08 10.37 42.86
C ASP A 604 -10.91 10.86 41.97
N ALA A 605 -9.73 10.25 42.11
CA ALA A 605 -8.51 10.62 41.38
C ALA A 605 -8.11 9.55 40.36
N ILE A 606 -7.52 9.97 39.24
CA ILE A 606 -6.99 9.06 38.23
C ILE A 606 -5.69 8.44 38.76
N ASN A 607 -5.49 7.13 38.52
CA ASN A 607 -4.20 6.47 38.80
C ASN A 607 -3.16 6.90 37.75
N ARG A 608 -2.59 8.09 37.95
CA ARG A 608 -1.60 8.68 37.03
C ARG A 608 -0.34 7.84 36.84
N PRO A 609 0.24 7.19 37.89
CA PRO A 609 1.35 6.26 37.70
C PRO A 609 1.05 5.12 36.73
N ALA A 610 -0.17 4.55 36.77
CA ALA A 610 -0.58 3.49 35.86
C ALA A 610 -0.59 3.91 34.38
N LEU A 611 -0.74 5.21 34.07
CA LEU A 611 -0.77 5.70 32.68
C LEU A 611 0.53 5.41 31.91
N ALA A 612 1.64 5.14 32.60
CA ALA A 612 2.92 4.78 32.00
C ALA A 612 2.99 3.32 31.49
N VAL A 613 2.06 2.45 31.90
CA VAL A 613 2.06 1.01 31.59
C VAL A 613 0.71 0.51 31.10
N ASP A 614 0.71 -0.70 30.56
CA ASP A 614 -0.49 -1.35 30.01
C ASP A 614 -1.12 -2.21 31.11
N CYS A 615 -2.15 -1.66 31.77
CA CYS A 615 -2.78 -2.33 32.89
C CYS A 615 -3.71 -3.46 32.43
N PRO A 616 -3.69 -4.64 33.09
CA PRO A 616 -4.54 -5.76 32.71
C PRO A 616 -6.05 -5.48 32.75
N ARG A 617 -6.50 -4.52 33.57
CA ARG A 617 -7.91 -4.14 33.67
C ARG A 617 -8.11 -2.63 33.59
N LEU A 618 -9.22 -2.23 32.99
CA LEU A 618 -9.57 -0.82 32.78
C LEU A 618 -9.77 -0.07 34.12
N ASP A 619 -10.33 -0.73 35.13
CA ASP A 619 -10.61 -0.13 36.45
C ASP A 619 -9.34 0.33 37.19
N GLN A 620 -8.18 -0.25 36.84
CA GLN A 620 -6.90 0.08 37.48
C GLN A 620 -6.41 1.51 37.17
N TYR A 621 -6.90 2.12 36.08
CA TYR A 621 -6.62 3.53 35.79
C TYR A 621 -7.51 4.50 36.59
N ASN A 622 -8.59 4.01 37.21
CA ASN A 622 -9.58 4.80 37.94
C ASN A 622 -10.13 6.02 37.16
N LEU A 623 -10.51 5.82 35.89
CA LEU A 623 -11.00 6.89 35.01
C LEU A 623 -12.47 7.31 35.26
N PHE A 624 -13.27 6.41 35.82
CA PHE A 624 -14.73 6.57 35.93
C PHE A 624 -15.21 6.27 37.35
N ALA A 625 -16.26 6.97 37.80
CA ALA A 625 -16.82 6.83 39.15
C ALA A 625 -17.41 5.45 39.43
N ASP A 626 -17.96 4.79 38.41
CA ASP A 626 -18.33 3.39 38.46
C ASP A 626 -17.32 2.57 37.64
N PRO A 627 -16.51 1.70 38.25
CA PRO A 627 -15.54 0.87 37.53
C PRO A 627 -16.20 -0.14 36.58
N ALA A 628 -17.49 -0.43 36.75
CA ALA A 628 -18.26 -1.33 35.89
C ALA A 628 -19.07 -0.58 34.81
N ASP A 629 -19.07 0.76 34.81
CA ASP A 629 -19.78 1.56 33.81
C ASP A 629 -18.97 2.79 33.34
N PRO A 630 -18.35 2.74 32.14
CA PRO A 630 -17.58 3.84 31.58
C PRO A 630 -18.47 5.00 31.09
N ARG A 631 -19.80 4.89 31.20
CA ARG A 631 -20.76 5.99 30.99
C ARG A 631 -21.04 6.77 32.28
N SER A 632 -20.54 6.30 33.42
CA SER A 632 -20.63 7.00 34.70
C SER A 632 -19.82 8.31 34.70
N LEU A 633 -19.88 9.07 35.80
CA LEU A 633 -19.19 10.36 35.90
C LEU A 633 -17.67 10.17 35.70
N PRO A 634 -17.03 10.87 34.73
CA PRO A 634 -15.58 10.83 34.59
C PRO A 634 -14.88 11.48 35.79
N HIS A 635 -13.78 10.88 36.26
CA HIS A 635 -12.94 11.48 37.29
C HIS A 635 -12.14 12.67 36.78
N GLU A 636 -11.71 13.52 37.72
CA GLU A 636 -10.87 14.71 37.47
C GLU A 636 -11.36 15.66 36.37
N GLY A 637 -12.68 15.72 36.16
CA GLY A 637 -13.29 16.61 35.16
C GLY A 637 -13.07 16.16 33.71
N GLY A 638 -12.86 14.86 33.47
CA GLY A 638 -12.83 14.29 32.12
C GLY A 638 -14.04 14.74 31.30
N VAL A 639 -13.80 15.15 30.05
CA VAL A 639 -14.77 15.84 29.21
C VAL A 639 -15.36 14.90 28.15
N PRO A 640 -16.67 14.58 28.23
CA PRO A 640 -17.35 13.85 27.17
C PRO A 640 -17.37 14.64 25.86
N PHE A 641 -17.28 13.94 24.74
CA PHE A 641 -17.43 14.55 23.41
C PHE A 641 -18.08 13.60 22.39
N VAL A 642 -18.64 14.19 21.33
CA VAL A 642 -19.26 13.52 20.19
C VAL A 642 -18.77 14.13 18.88
N LEU A 643 -18.92 13.39 17.78
CA LEU A 643 -18.48 13.81 16.46
C LEU A 643 -19.69 14.05 15.53
N ASN A 644 -19.59 15.06 14.65
CA ASN A 644 -20.59 15.36 13.61
C ASN A 644 -20.89 14.12 12.74
N THR A 645 -19.87 13.58 12.08
CA THR A 645 -19.94 12.31 11.38
C THR A 645 -19.13 11.27 12.15
N LYS A 646 -19.65 10.05 12.23
CA LYS A 646 -19.15 8.98 13.09
C LYS A 646 -18.48 7.90 12.24
N LEU A 647 -17.42 7.31 12.80
CA LEU A 647 -16.87 6.06 12.27
C LEU A 647 -17.95 4.98 12.38
N PHE A 648 -18.29 4.37 11.26
CA PHE A 648 -19.19 3.23 11.18
C PHE A 648 -18.53 2.02 11.85
N SER A 649 -19.28 1.32 12.69
CA SER A 649 -18.81 0.10 13.36
C SER A 649 -20.01 -0.75 13.75
N ASP A 650 -20.63 -1.40 12.75
CA ASP A 650 -21.83 -2.24 12.89
C ASP A 650 -22.94 -1.57 13.71
N TYR A 651 -23.23 -0.30 13.39
CA TYR A 651 -24.24 0.52 14.09
C TYR A 651 -24.04 0.68 15.62
N ALA A 652 -22.83 0.44 16.15
CA ALA A 652 -22.53 0.68 17.56
C ALA A 652 -22.65 2.17 17.94
N THR A 653 -23.31 2.44 19.07
CA THR A 653 -23.28 3.72 19.79
C THR A 653 -21.91 3.90 20.44
N LYS A 654 -21.38 5.13 20.46
CA LYS A 654 -20.03 5.41 20.96
C LYS A 654 -20.02 6.49 22.04
N TYR A 655 -19.40 6.20 23.18
CA TYR A 655 -19.11 7.16 24.25
C TYR A 655 -17.65 7.54 24.20
N ARG A 656 -17.33 8.84 24.26
CA ARG A 656 -15.95 9.31 24.23
C ARG A 656 -15.72 10.31 25.33
N VAL A 657 -14.59 10.18 26.02
CA VAL A 657 -14.16 11.08 27.08
C VAL A 657 -12.69 11.43 26.91
N ALA A 658 -12.36 12.71 27.03
CA ALA A 658 -11.00 13.22 27.04
C ALA A 658 -10.58 13.59 28.47
N PHE A 659 -9.48 12.99 28.95
CA PHE A 659 -8.86 13.31 30.23
C PHE A 659 -7.56 14.07 29.96
N ILE A 660 -7.63 15.39 29.93
CA ILE A 660 -6.47 16.27 29.78
C ILE A 660 -5.84 16.50 31.17
N PRO A 661 -4.51 16.42 31.33
CA PRO A 661 -3.88 16.65 32.62
C PRO A 661 -4.22 18.04 33.22
N PRO A 662 -4.43 18.15 34.54
CA PRO A 662 -4.70 19.40 35.22
C PRO A 662 -3.63 20.45 34.94
N GLY A 663 -4.05 21.63 34.48
CA GLY A 663 -3.17 22.76 34.16
C GLY A 663 -2.57 22.73 32.76
N GLU A 664 -2.72 21.64 32.01
CA GLU A 664 -2.31 21.53 30.62
C GLU A 664 -3.44 21.90 29.66
N GLN A 665 -3.09 22.23 28.42
CA GLN A 665 -4.06 22.60 27.38
C GLN A 665 -3.76 21.83 26.09
N ALA A 666 -4.81 21.35 25.44
CA ALA A 666 -4.72 20.94 24.05
C ALA A 666 -4.59 22.16 23.13
N VAL A 667 -4.07 21.96 21.91
CA VAL A 667 -3.86 23.02 20.93
C VAL A 667 -4.79 22.81 19.74
N TYR A 668 -5.51 23.87 19.39
CA TYR A 668 -6.33 23.91 18.20
C TYR A 668 -5.44 23.85 16.95
N GLN A 669 -5.71 22.88 16.08
CA GLN A 669 -5.13 22.80 14.75
C GLN A 669 -6.24 22.55 13.75
N ASP A 670 -6.33 23.38 12.70
CA ASP A 670 -7.19 23.11 11.56
C ASP A 670 -6.38 23.15 10.26
N GLY A 671 -6.96 22.58 9.20
CA GLY A 671 -6.31 22.48 7.89
C GLY A 671 -6.54 23.70 6.99
N GLN A 672 -7.00 24.85 7.50
CA GLN A 672 -7.46 25.96 6.63
C GLN A 672 -6.36 26.66 5.85
N ASP A 673 -5.10 26.60 6.30
CA ASP A 673 -3.95 27.15 5.55
C ASP A 673 -3.35 26.14 4.55
N GLY A 674 -4.06 25.05 4.24
CA GLY A 674 -3.67 24.06 3.22
C GLY A 674 -2.50 23.15 3.59
N ALA A 675 -1.83 23.39 4.73
CA ALA A 675 -0.61 22.66 5.10
C ALA A 675 -0.85 21.29 5.76
N ASN A 676 -2.03 21.05 6.35
CA ASN A 676 -2.37 19.74 6.94
C ASN A 676 -3.90 19.48 6.94
N PRO A 677 -4.48 18.97 5.85
CA PRO A 677 -5.89 18.58 5.82
C PRO A 677 -6.22 17.50 6.87
N ASN A 678 -5.23 16.80 7.41
CA ASN A 678 -5.36 15.76 8.43
C ASN A 678 -5.27 16.28 9.87
N GLY A 679 -5.02 17.58 10.04
CA GLY A 679 -4.88 18.21 11.35
C GLY A 679 -6.01 17.84 12.31
N ALA A 680 -5.62 17.31 13.47
CA ALA A 680 -6.47 17.01 14.61
C ALA A 680 -6.04 17.88 15.80
N ILE A 681 -6.86 17.95 16.85
CA ILE A 681 -6.46 18.61 18.09
C ILE A 681 -5.19 17.95 18.63
N GLU A 682 -4.18 18.76 18.91
CA GLU A 682 -2.94 18.31 19.52
C GLU A 682 -3.09 18.28 21.04
N PHE A 683 -2.99 17.09 21.63
CA PHE A 683 -3.15 16.92 23.07
C PHE A 683 -1.79 16.93 23.81
N PRO A 684 -1.71 17.42 25.06
CA PRO A 684 -0.49 17.39 25.86
C PRO A 684 -0.15 15.96 26.35
N LEU A 685 1.11 15.73 26.74
CA LEU A 685 1.58 14.47 27.34
C LEU A 685 0.72 14.09 28.56
N GLY A 686 0.43 12.79 28.73
CA GLY A 686 -0.42 12.28 29.80
C GLY A 686 -1.93 12.36 29.53
N THR A 687 -2.33 12.84 28.35
CA THR A 687 -3.75 12.81 27.94
C THR A 687 -4.23 11.38 27.72
N VAL A 688 -5.44 11.07 28.19
CA VAL A 688 -6.16 9.83 27.89
C VAL A 688 -7.42 10.14 27.09
N LEU A 689 -7.61 9.45 25.97
CA LEU A 689 -8.88 9.43 25.24
C LEU A 689 -9.49 8.04 25.39
N ALA A 690 -10.66 7.96 26.03
CA ALA A 690 -11.41 6.73 26.16
C ALA A 690 -12.55 6.70 25.14
N LYS A 691 -12.74 5.57 24.46
CA LYS A 691 -13.85 5.33 23.54
C LYS A 691 -14.51 3.99 23.85
N THR A 692 -15.76 4.02 24.27
CA THR A 692 -16.56 2.81 24.55
C THR A 692 -17.58 2.57 23.45
N PHE A 693 -17.66 1.33 22.98
CA PHE A 693 -18.64 0.88 21.98
C PHE A 693 -19.74 0.08 22.67
N ALA A 694 -20.98 0.44 22.35
CA ALA A 694 -22.17 -0.18 22.92
C ALA A 694 -23.23 -0.46 21.85
N PHE A 695 -24.01 -1.51 22.08
CA PHE A 695 -25.11 -1.93 21.20
C PHE A 695 -26.43 -1.69 21.91
N THR A 696 -27.26 -0.83 21.32
CA THR A 696 -28.51 -0.34 21.92
C THR A 696 -29.69 -1.11 21.34
N ASP A 697 -30.55 -1.61 22.22
CA ASP A 697 -31.85 -2.18 21.89
C ASP A 697 -32.93 -1.48 22.74
N GLU A 698 -33.59 -0.49 22.12
CA GLU A 698 -34.67 0.28 22.73
C GLU A 698 -35.94 -0.54 22.95
N GLU A 699 -36.14 -1.63 22.21
CA GLU A 699 -37.30 -2.52 22.38
C GLU A 699 -37.15 -3.36 23.65
N GLN A 700 -35.94 -3.84 23.92
CA GLN A 700 -35.60 -4.59 25.13
C GLN A 700 -35.23 -3.68 26.31
N GLY A 701 -35.00 -2.39 26.05
CA GLY A 701 -34.55 -1.43 27.07
C GLY A 701 -33.15 -1.72 27.57
N THR A 702 -32.26 -2.21 26.70
CA THR A 702 -30.90 -2.63 27.03
C THR A 702 -29.87 -1.89 26.19
N GLU A 703 -28.69 -1.67 26.77
CA GLU A 703 -27.53 -1.16 26.05
C GLU A 703 -26.30 -1.92 26.53
N GLN A 704 -25.75 -2.77 25.67
CA GLN A 704 -24.67 -3.70 25.98
C GLN A 704 -23.32 -3.06 25.70
N LEU A 705 -22.47 -2.96 26.73
CA LEU A 705 -21.08 -2.55 26.58
C LEU A 705 -20.27 -3.74 26.03
N VAL A 706 -19.51 -3.50 24.95
CA VAL A 706 -18.74 -4.55 24.28
C VAL A 706 -17.24 -4.32 24.45
N GLU A 707 -16.77 -3.12 24.15
CA GLU A 707 -15.36 -2.78 24.25
C GLU A 707 -15.12 -1.32 24.67
N THR A 708 -13.95 -1.07 25.25
CA THR A 708 -13.41 0.28 25.50
C THR A 708 -11.98 0.34 24.97
N ARG A 709 -11.68 1.34 24.13
CA ARG A 709 -10.32 1.61 23.65
C ARG A 709 -9.77 2.84 24.34
N LEU A 710 -8.56 2.74 24.88
CA LEU A 710 -7.81 3.88 25.37
C LEU A 710 -6.74 4.30 24.36
N LEU A 711 -6.59 5.60 24.16
CA LEU A 711 -5.39 6.20 23.59
C LEU A 711 -4.72 7.02 24.70
N ILE A 712 -3.48 6.69 25.06
CA ILE A 712 -2.72 7.36 26.12
C ILE A 712 -1.49 8.00 25.51
N LYS A 713 -1.35 9.33 25.62
CA LYS A 713 -0.15 10.04 25.14
C LYS A 713 0.97 9.88 26.18
N ARG A 714 2.04 9.20 25.81
CA ARG A 714 3.20 8.88 26.65
C ARG A 714 4.47 9.50 26.07
N GLU A 715 5.55 9.44 26.83
CA GLU A 715 6.89 9.82 26.41
C GLU A 715 7.80 8.60 26.55
N ASN A 716 8.66 8.36 25.56
CA ASN A 716 9.63 7.26 25.57
C ASN A 716 10.93 7.66 26.29
N SER A 717 11.87 6.72 26.46
CA SER A 717 13.14 6.95 27.16
C SER A 717 14.06 8.00 26.48
N SER A 718 13.86 8.26 25.19
CA SER A 718 14.56 9.28 24.41
C SER A 718 13.90 10.67 24.47
N GLY A 719 12.77 10.82 25.16
CA GLY A 719 12.01 12.07 25.26
C GLY A 719 11.05 12.34 24.09
N ASN A 720 10.76 11.35 23.26
CA ASN A 720 9.82 11.47 22.15
C ASN A 720 8.40 11.08 22.61
N ALA A 721 7.41 11.89 22.25
CA ALA A 721 6.02 11.60 22.52
C ALA A 721 5.47 10.51 21.59
N TYR A 722 4.67 9.59 22.12
CA TYR A 722 3.97 8.56 21.36
C TYR A 722 2.57 8.30 21.94
N TRP A 723 1.71 7.62 21.20
CA TRP A 723 0.37 7.24 21.66
C TRP A 723 0.26 5.73 21.84
N ALA A 724 -0.01 5.27 23.07
CA ALA A 724 -0.34 3.88 23.34
C ALA A 724 -1.83 3.61 23.08
N GLY A 725 -2.14 2.66 22.21
CA GLY A 725 -3.50 2.21 21.92
C GLY A 725 -3.82 0.90 22.64
N LEU A 726 -4.83 0.89 23.52
CA LEU A 726 -5.14 -0.23 24.40
C LEU A 726 -6.61 -0.66 24.26
N PRO A 727 -6.89 -1.79 23.59
CA PRO A 727 -8.24 -2.35 23.50
C PRO A 727 -8.60 -3.17 24.75
N TYR A 728 -9.78 -2.90 25.32
CA TYR A 728 -10.36 -3.65 26.43
C TYR A 728 -11.70 -4.26 26.03
N ILE A 729 -11.93 -5.51 26.42
CA ILE A 729 -13.20 -6.22 26.19
C ILE A 729 -13.94 -6.36 27.51
N TRP A 730 -15.23 -6.01 27.52
CA TRP A 730 -16.13 -6.17 28.66
C TRP A 730 -16.64 -7.61 28.76
N ASP A 731 -16.35 -8.28 29.88
CA ASP A 731 -16.86 -9.61 30.17
C ASP A 731 -18.28 -9.59 30.79
N GLU A 732 -18.79 -10.78 31.11
CA GLU A 732 -20.10 -10.95 31.77
C GLU A 732 -20.10 -10.49 33.25
N ASP A 733 -18.93 -10.41 33.88
CA ASP A 733 -18.76 -9.99 35.27
C ASP A 733 -18.74 -8.44 35.42
N GLY A 734 -18.83 -7.70 34.31
CA GLY A 734 -18.79 -6.23 34.30
C GLY A 734 -17.38 -5.66 34.46
N VAL A 735 -16.35 -6.41 34.07
CA VAL A 735 -14.94 -6.02 34.16
C VAL A 735 -14.32 -6.00 32.76
N ALA A 736 -13.80 -4.85 32.36
CA ALA A 736 -13.06 -4.68 31.12
C ALA A 736 -11.59 -5.14 31.26
N ARG A 737 -11.19 -6.15 30.47
CA ARG A 737 -9.81 -6.68 30.45
C ARG A 737 -9.07 -6.31 29.18
N LEU A 738 -7.78 -6.00 29.32
CA LEU A 738 -6.90 -5.70 28.21
C LEU A 738 -6.84 -6.92 27.28
N ALA A 739 -7.13 -6.69 26.01
CA ALA A 739 -7.23 -7.73 24.99
C ALA A 739 -6.43 -7.29 23.76
N MET A 740 -5.10 -7.25 23.89
CA MET A 740 -4.20 -6.80 22.81
C MET A 740 -4.44 -7.56 21.50
N GLY A 741 -4.74 -8.87 21.58
CA GLY A 741 -5.11 -9.72 20.44
C GLY A 741 -6.49 -9.46 19.82
N GLY A 742 -7.28 -8.51 20.34
CA GLY A 742 -8.63 -8.24 19.86
C GLY A 742 -9.63 -9.32 20.29
N GLY A 743 -10.73 -9.44 19.56
CA GLY A 743 -11.77 -10.44 19.81
C GLY A 743 -12.94 -10.34 18.84
N ALA A 744 -13.96 -11.17 19.04
CA ALA A 744 -15.22 -11.07 18.30
C ALA A 744 -16.42 -11.36 19.21
N ARG A 745 -17.58 -10.78 18.89
CA ARG A 745 -18.81 -10.97 19.67
C ARG A 745 -20.04 -10.99 18.77
N ALA A 746 -21.03 -11.81 19.11
CA ALA A 746 -22.36 -11.67 18.55
C ALA A 746 -23.07 -10.47 19.17
N VAL A 747 -23.71 -9.63 18.35
CA VAL A 747 -24.35 -8.38 18.77
C VAL A 747 -25.64 -8.15 17.98
N SER A 748 -26.55 -7.38 18.57
CA SER A 748 -27.79 -6.95 17.94
C SER A 748 -28.08 -5.50 18.30
N TRP A 749 -28.74 -4.77 17.40
CA TRP A 749 -29.14 -3.39 17.61
C TRP A 749 -30.59 -3.17 17.19
N HIS A 750 -31.27 -2.30 17.91
CA HIS A 750 -32.58 -1.76 17.56
C HIS A 750 -32.75 -0.39 18.21
N TYR A 751 -32.49 0.69 17.48
CA TYR A 751 -32.59 2.04 18.05
C TYR A 751 -33.02 3.08 17.02
N ARG A 752 -33.58 4.19 17.51
CA ARG A 752 -33.78 5.38 16.70
C ARG A 752 -32.51 6.22 16.65
N ASP A 753 -31.93 6.37 15.47
CA ASP A 753 -30.78 7.24 15.27
C ASP A 753 -31.12 8.70 15.65
N VAL A 754 -30.29 9.30 16.49
CA VAL A 754 -30.56 10.62 17.07
C VAL A 754 -30.44 11.75 16.03
N ASP A 755 -29.71 11.52 14.94
CA ASP A 755 -29.42 12.52 13.91
C ASP A 755 -30.48 12.49 12.80
N SER A 756 -30.67 11.34 12.15
CA SER A 756 -31.63 11.12 11.06
C SER A 756 -33.07 10.86 11.52
N GLY A 757 -33.24 10.37 12.75
CA GLY A 757 -34.54 9.91 13.26
C GLY A 757 -35.00 8.56 12.71
N ALA A 758 -34.21 7.91 11.85
CA ALA A 758 -34.50 6.59 11.31
C ALA A 758 -34.47 5.51 12.41
N VAL A 759 -35.28 4.48 12.28
CA VAL A 759 -35.18 3.28 13.14
C VAL A 759 -34.25 2.31 12.44
N ILE A 760 -33.17 1.95 13.11
CA ILE A 760 -32.13 1.06 12.62
C ILE A 760 -32.19 -0.21 13.44
N SER A 761 -32.20 -1.37 12.77
CA SER A 761 -32.22 -2.67 13.42
C SER A 761 -31.47 -3.72 12.63
N GLY A 762 -30.77 -4.61 13.33
CA GLY A 762 -30.03 -5.71 12.73
C GLY A 762 -29.23 -6.49 13.76
N ASP A 763 -28.48 -7.48 13.28
CA ASP A 763 -27.61 -8.32 14.09
C ASP A 763 -26.42 -8.84 13.26
N THR A 764 -25.38 -9.27 13.96
CA THR A 764 -24.24 -9.99 13.38
C THR A 764 -23.69 -10.96 14.42
N GLU A 765 -23.34 -12.17 13.98
CA GLU A 765 -22.71 -13.18 14.83
C GLU A 765 -21.23 -12.87 15.12
N ARG A 766 -20.63 -11.92 14.40
CA ARG A 766 -19.18 -11.66 14.45
C ARG A 766 -18.84 -10.17 14.32
N TYR A 767 -19.31 -9.35 15.25
CA TYR A 767 -18.73 -8.02 15.46
C TYR A 767 -17.25 -8.16 15.80
N ASN A 768 -16.38 -7.58 14.98
CA ASN A 768 -14.94 -7.72 15.10
C ASN A 768 -14.36 -6.60 15.97
N ILE A 769 -13.70 -6.97 17.07
CA ILE A 769 -12.96 -6.09 17.96
C ILE A 769 -11.50 -6.14 17.50
N PRO A 770 -10.98 -5.07 16.87
CA PRO A 770 -9.64 -5.08 16.29
C PRO A 770 -8.56 -5.29 17.34
N ASN A 771 -7.52 -6.02 16.95
CA ASN A 771 -6.32 -6.15 17.76
C ASN A 771 -5.48 -4.85 17.73
N ALA A 772 -4.50 -4.73 18.62
CA ALA A 772 -3.76 -3.47 18.78
C ALA A 772 -2.97 -3.08 17.52
N ASN A 773 -2.40 -4.03 16.78
CA ASN A 773 -1.70 -3.73 15.52
C ASN A 773 -2.67 -3.30 14.42
N GLN A 774 -3.88 -3.88 14.36
CA GLN A 774 -4.93 -3.45 13.43
C GLN A 774 -5.40 -2.01 13.70
N CYS A 775 -5.35 -1.56 14.97
CA CYS A 775 -5.64 -0.16 15.29
C CYS A 775 -4.59 0.78 14.66
N ILE A 776 -3.31 0.40 14.68
CA ILE A 776 -2.24 1.23 14.11
C ILE A 776 -2.39 1.37 12.59
N THR A 777 -2.98 0.41 11.87
CA THR A 777 -3.27 0.55 10.43
C THR A 777 -4.04 1.83 10.10
N CYS A 778 -4.96 2.25 10.97
CA CYS A 778 -5.73 3.48 10.78
C CYS A 778 -5.13 4.71 11.46
N HIS A 779 -4.23 4.52 12.42
CA HIS A 779 -3.73 5.59 13.28
C HIS A 779 -2.26 5.96 12.99
N GLY A 780 -1.47 5.08 12.40
CA GLY A 780 -0.01 5.19 12.27
C GLY A 780 0.49 5.96 11.06
N ASN A 781 -0.17 7.06 10.68
CA ASN A 781 0.25 7.89 9.55
C ASN A 781 1.64 8.51 9.78
N ASP A 782 2.44 8.61 8.71
CA ASP A 782 3.85 9.04 8.77
C ASP A 782 4.07 10.49 9.25
N ASP A 783 3.04 11.33 9.25
CA ASP A 783 3.08 12.73 9.68
C ASP A 783 2.69 12.93 11.16
N GLN A 784 2.38 11.85 11.88
CA GLN A 784 1.89 11.91 13.25
C GLN A 784 2.90 11.33 14.26
N ALA A 785 2.66 11.59 15.54
CA ALA A 785 3.42 10.92 16.60
C ALA A 785 3.25 9.40 16.51
N THR A 786 4.31 8.65 16.82
CA THR A 786 4.32 7.18 16.71
C THR A 786 3.24 6.51 17.57
N GLY A 787 2.82 5.31 17.16
CA GLY A 787 1.78 4.54 17.85
C GLY A 787 0.38 4.80 17.31
N SER A 788 -0.58 5.12 18.19
CA SER A 788 -2.01 5.29 17.84
C SER A 788 -2.56 6.71 18.07
N PRO A 789 -2.05 7.75 17.39
CA PRO A 789 -2.51 9.13 17.55
C PRO A 789 -3.99 9.29 17.16
N PRO A 790 -4.76 10.20 17.79
CA PRO A 790 -6.20 10.28 17.59
C PRO A 790 -6.60 10.87 16.22
N ILE A 791 -7.41 10.13 15.46
CA ILE A 791 -7.88 10.55 14.12
C ILE A 791 -9.20 11.36 14.12
N GLY A 792 -10.05 11.14 15.13
CA GLY A 792 -11.42 11.68 15.18
C GLY A 792 -11.56 13.12 15.70
N PRO A 793 -10.83 13.55 16.75
CA PRO A 793 -10.90 14.89 17.38
C PRO A 793 -10.36 16.03 16.51
N LYS A 794 -10.81 16.12 15.25
CA LYS A 794 -10.55 17.27 14.37
C LYS A 794 -11.54 18.38 14.72
N PRO A 795 -11.15 19.68 14.74
CA PRO A 795 -12.09 20.75 15.08
C PRO A 795 -13.38 20.72 14.27
N ARG A 796 -13.28 20.42 12.97
CA ARG A 796 -14.43 20.25 12.07
C ARG A 796 -15.39 19.11 12.42
N ASN A 797 -14.94 18.11 13.19
CA ASN A 797 -15.78 17.05 13.73
C ASN A 797 -16.36 17.38 15.10
N LEU A 798 -15.79 18.36 15.81
CA LEU A 798 -16.22 18.79 17.14
C LEU A 798 -17.07 20.07 17.11
N ASN A 799 -17.19 20.72 15.96
CA ASN A 799 -17.99 21.94 15.78
C ASN A 799 -19.51 21.64 15.74
N LEU A 800 -20.07 21.32 16.89
CA LEU A 800 -21.49 21.15 17.18
C LEU A 800 -21.76 21.30 18.67
N ALA A 801 -23.03 21.50 19.03
CA ALA A 801 -23.47 21.39 20.41
C ALA A 801 -23.45 19.91 20.86
N TYR A 802 -22.94 19.64 22.06
CA TYR A 802 -22.93 18.27 22.60
C TYR A 802 -24.36 17.70 22.70
N ARG A 803 -24.51 16.46 22.23
CA ARG A 803 -25.72 15.65 22.38
C ARG A 803 -25.33 14.17 22.43
N PRO A 804 -25.87 13.37 23.36
CA PRO A 804 -25.57 11.94 23.42
C PRO A 804 -25.98 11.19 22.15
N GLU A 805 -25.21 10.18 21.78
CA GLU A 805 -25.48 9.34 20.59
C GLU A 805 -26.61 8.32 20.83
N SER A 806 -26.94 8.03 22.09
CA SER A 806 -27.99 7.09 22.48
C SER A 806 -28.96 7.76 23.44
N THR A 807 -30.24 7.45 23.24
CA THR A 807 -31.36 7.88 24.09
C THR A 807 -31.24 7.35 25.52
N PHE A 808 -30.47 6.28 25.74
CA PHE A 808 -30.22 5.67 27.04
C PHE A 808 -29.52 6.64 28.02
N MET A 809 -28.75 7.60 27.49
CA MET A 809 -28.12 8.67 28.27
C MET A 809 -29.02 9.89 28.51
N GLY A 810 -30.27 9.83 28.05
CA GLY A 810 -31.22 10.94 28.13
C GLY A 810 -30.74 12.20 27.41
N GLU A 811 -31.28 13.36 27.81
CA GLU A 811 -30.95 14.62 27.13
C GLU A 811 -29.64 15.27 27.62
N GLN A 812 -29.21 14.96 28.85
CA GLN A 812 -28.07 15.59 29.53
C GLN A 812 -26.75 14.86 29.28
N GLY A 813 -26.77 13.58 28.91
CA GLY A 813 -25.56 12.82 28.63
C GLY A 813 -24.72 12.45 29.84
N GLN A 814 -23.49 12.02 29.57
CA GLN A 814 -22.53 11.58 30.58
C GLN A 814 -22.16 12.76 31.51
N GLY A 815 -22.34 12.56 32.81
CA GLY A 815 -21.97 13.57 33.83
C GLY A 815 -22.78 14.87 33.81
N GLY A 816 -23.91 14.93 33.09
CA GLY A 816 -24.72 16.16 32.98
C GLY A 816 -24.08 17.25 32.12
N PHE A 817 -23.30 16.84 31.11
CA PHE A 817 -22.55 17.76 30.26
C PHE A 817 -23.46 18.77 29.54
N PRO A 818 -23.13 20.07 29.53
CA PRO A 818 -24.01 21.09 28.97
C PRO A 818 -24.16 20.96 27.44
N ARG A 819 -25.36 21.24 26.93
CA ARG A 819 -25.64 21.33 25.49
C ARG A 819 -25.14 22.64 24.88
N VAL A 820 -23.82 22.80 24.83
CA VAL A 820 -23.12 23.93 24.22
C VAL A 820 -22.14 23.43 23.17
N ASN A 821 -21.67 24.34 22.31
CA ASN A 821 -20.64 24.01 21.32
C ASN A 821 -19.40 23.44 22.02
N GLN A 822 -18.94 22.27 21.59
CA GLN A 822 -17.87 21.54 22.30
C GLN A 822 -16.54 22.28 22.28
N LEU A 823 -16.16 22.87 21.13
CA LEU A 823 -14.94 23.68 21.03
C LEU A 823 -15.01 24.90 21.93
N GLN A 824 -16.16 25.59 21.96
CA GLN A 824 -16.37 26.73 22.85
C GLN A 824 -16.23 26.31 24.32
N TYR A 825 -16.84 25.21 24.72
CA TYR A 825 -16.73 24.70 26.09
C TYR A 825 -15.27 24.43 26.47
N TRP A 826 -14.50 23.77 25.58
CA TRP A 826 -13.10 23.45 25.84
C TRP A 826 -12.26 24.73 26.02
N VAL A 827 -12.52 25.78 25.24
CA VAL A 827 -11.88 27.10 25.42
C VAL A 827 -12.27 27.73 26.77
N GLU A 828 -13.56 27.73 27.11
CA GLU A 828 -14.06 28.35 28.35
C GLU A 828 -13.58 27.65 29.62
N GLN A 829 -13.36 26.34 29.56
CA GLN A 829 -12.76 25.56 30.66
C GLN A 829 -11.23 25.63 30.68
N GLY A 830 -10.60 26.33 29.73
CA GLY A 830 -9.14 26.42 29.64
C GLY A 830 -8.46 25.12 29.18
N LEU A 831 -9.19 24.24 28.51
CA LEU A 831 -8.69 22.96 27.99
C LEU A 831 -8.15 23.03 26.55
N LEU A 832 -8.52 24.07 25.79
CA LEU A 832 -8.09 24.26 24.42
C LEU A 832 -7.52 25.67 24.22
N ALA A 833 -6.28 25.74 23.73
CA ALA A 833 -5.57 26.95 23.36
C ALA A 833 -5.51 27.14 21.84
N GLY A 834 -5.26 28.37 21.39
CA GLY A 834 -5.04 28.68 19.96
C GLY A 834 -6.30 28.78 19.10
N ALA A 835 -7.47 28.39 19.60
CA ALA A 835 -8.73 28.53 18.87
C ALA A 835 -9.09 30.01 18.63
N PRO A 836 -9.64 30.37 17.46
CA PRO A 836 -10.15 31.73 17.24
C PRO A 836 -11.37 32.01 18.13
N GLN A 837 -11.73 33.29 18.28
CA GLN A 837 -12.98 33.65 18.93
C GLN A 837 -14.16 33.11 18.11
N LEU A 838 -14.85 32.10 18.63
CA LEU A 838 -15.92 31.41 17.92
C LEU A 838 -17.20 32.24 17.83
N GLN A 839 -17.83 32.24 16.65
CA GLN A 839 -19.10 32.88 16.37
C GLN A 839 -20.21 31.83 16.31
N ILE A 840 -20.88 31.61 17.43
CA ILE A 840 -21.91 30.56 17.54
C ILE A 840 -23.26 31.04 17.04
N ASP A 841 -23.85 30.30 16.12
CA ASP A 841 -25.20 30.54 15.62
C ASP A 841 -26.30 29.94 16.52
N SER A 842 -27.57 30.09 16.11
CA SER A 842 -28.72 29.56 16.87
C SER A 842 -28.80 28.04 16.91
N ARG A 843 -28.02 27.32 16.11
CA ARG A 843 -27.92 25.86 16.09
C ARG A 843 -26.82 25.35 17.04
N GLY A 844 -26.02 26.25 17.63
CA GLY A 844 -24.86 25.88 18.43
C GLY A 844 -23.63 25.54 17.59
N VAL A 845 -23.57 26.01 16.34
CA VAL A 845 -22.46 25.80 15.41
C VAL A 845 -21.63 27.08 15.29
N ALA A 846 -20.30 26.95 15.32
CA ALA A 846 -19.39 28.05 15.04
C ALA A 846 -19.30 28.28 13.52
N THR A 847 -19.66 29.48 13.05
CA THR A 847 -19.75 29.80 11.61
C THR A 847 -18.43 30.26 11.00
N ASN A 848 -17.41 30.49 11.81
CA ASN A 848 -16.11 31.05 11.40
C ASN A 848 -14.95 30.03 11.50
N VAL A 849 -15.26 28.74 11.66
CA VAL A 849 -14.32 27.62 11.61
C VAL A 849 -14.96 26.46 10.84
N PRO A 850 -14.18 25.55 10.23
CA PRO A 850 -14.75 24.48 9.42
C PRO A 850 -15.64 23.53 10.23
N ARG A 851 -16.53 22.84 9.52
CA ARG A 851 -17.45 21.84 10.07
C ARG A 851 -17.73 20.77 9.02
N LEU A 852 -17.69 19.50 9.42
CA LEU A 852 -18.28 18.42 8.62
C LEU A 852 -19.79 18.34 8.91
N PRO A 853 -20.64 18.11 7.89
CA PRO A 853 -22.04 17.79 8.12
C PRO A 853 -22.22 16.45 8.84
N HIS A 854 -23.39 16.25 9.45
CA HIS A 854 -23.94 14.92 9.67
C HIS A 854 -24.26 14.30 8.30
N TRP A 855 -23.49 13.30 7.88
CA TRP A 855 -23.59 12.73 6.53
C TRP A 855 -25.00 12.18 6.19
N ASN A 856 -25.73 11.72 7.21
CA ASN A 856 -27.07 11.13 7.08
C ASN A 856 -28.21 12.16 7.25
N VAL A 857 -27.92 13.47 7.32
CA VAL A 857 -28.94 14.53 7.47
C VAL A 857 -28.85 15.53 6.33
N ALA A 858 -29.84 15.51 5.42
CA ALA A 858 -29.87 16.39 4.26
C ALA A 858 -29.93 17.88 4.65
N GLY A 859 -29.06 18.69 4.05
CA GLY A 859 -28.93 20.13 4.26
C GLY A 859 -28.14 20.53 5.52
N ASP A 860 -27.61 19.57 6.29
CA ASP A 860 -26.88 19.86 7.54
C ASP A 860 -25.59 20.69 7.31
N GLY A 861 -24.96 20.54 6.14
CA GLY A 861 -23.79 21.32 5.72
C GLY A 861 -24.09 22.79 5.41
N GLY A 862 -25.37 23.18 5.31
CA GLY A 862 -25.81 24.54 4.96
C GLY A 862 -26.28 24.70 3.51
N GLU A 863 -26.02 23.71 2.66
CA GLU A 863 -26.57 23.64 1.30
C GLU A 863 -28.06 23.31 1.30
N ALA A 864 -28.73 23.58 0.17
CA ALA A 864 -30.12 23.17 0.01
C ALA A 864 -30.22 21.64 0.07
N ALA A 865 -31.07 21.11 0.95
CA ALA A 865 -31.24 19.67 1.14
C ALA A 865 -31.50 18.95 -0.20
N HIS A 866 -30.76 17.86 -0.44
CA HIS A 866 -30.79 17.05 -1.66
C HIS A 866 -30.32 17.76 -2.94
N SER A 867 -29.72 18.94 -2.85
CA SER A 867 -28.99 19.51 -3.99
C SER A 867 -27.72 18.70 -4.28
N PRO A 868 -27.14 18.79 -5.50
CA PRO A 868 -25.87 18.16 -5.82
C PRO A 868 -24.76 18.50 -4.82
N ALA A 869 -24.67 19.77 -4.40
CA ALA A 869 -23.70 20.23 -3.40
C ALA A 869 -23.92 19.61 -2.01
N ASP A 870 -25.17 19.45 -1.57
CA ASP A 870 -25.51 18.76 -0.32
C ASP A 870 -25.12 17.27 -0.36
N ILE A 871 -25.47 16.58 -1.45
CA ILE A 871 -25.17 15.15 -1.62
C ILE A 871 -23.66 14.92 -1.59
N GLU A 872 -22.90 15.72 -2.35
CA GLU A 872 -21.44 15.62 -2.39
C GLU A 872 -20.81 15.93 -1.01
N GLN A 873 -21.19 17.03 -0.35
CA GLN A 873 -20.65 17.37 0.97
C GLN A 873 -20.91 16.26 2.00
N ARG A 874 -22.10 15.68 2.01
CA ARG A 874 -22.45 14.58 2.94
C ARG A 874 -21.66 13.32 2.65
N LEU A 875 -21.54 12.91 1.39
CA LEU A 875 -20.73 11.75 1.02
C LEU A 875 -19.26 11.96 1.40
N ARG A 876 -18.71 13.12 1.09
CA ARG A 876 -17.31 13.43 1.40
C ARG A 876 -17.03 13.45 2.90
N ALA A 877 -18.01 13.87 3.72
CA ALA A 877 -17.90 13.77 5.18
C ALA A 877 -17.86 12.32 5.66
N TYR A 878 -18.68 11.45 5.07
CA TYR A 878 -18.63 10.01 5.32
C TYR A 878 -17.28 9.39 4.94
N MET A 879 -16.80 9.68 3.72
CA MET A 879 -15.52 9.19 3.20
C MET A 879 -14.35 9.68 4.04
N GLU A 880 -14.38 10.92 4.53
CA GLU A 880 -13.31 11.40 5.41
C GLU A 880 -13.23 10.60 6.70
N VAL A 881 -14.36 10.41 7.39
CA VAL A 881 -14.34 9.75 8.70
C VAL A 881 -14.07 8.25 8.59
N ASN A 882 -14.54 7.60 7.52
CA ASN A 882 -14.48 6.14 7.39
C ASN A 882 -13.32 5.62 6.53
N CYS A 883 -12.74 6.44 5.64
CA CYS A 883 -11.78 5.94 4.64
C CYS A 883 -10.49 6.77 4.55
N GLN A 884 -10.55 8.08 4.77
CA GLN A 884 -9.43 9.01 4.52
C GLN A 884 -8.19 8.73 5.38
N HIS A 885 -8.34 8.22 6.60
CA HIS A 885 -7.20 7.85 7.44
C HIS A 885 -6.29 6.77 6.78
N CYS A 886 -6.84 5.91 5.91
CA CYS A 886 -6.04 5.03 5.04
C CYS A 886 -5.72 5.71 3.70
N HIS A 887 -6.75 6.35 3.11
CA HIS A 887 -6.71 7.02 1.82
C HIS A 887 -6.28 8.48 1.96
N ASN A 888 -5.02 8.66 2.35
CA ASN A 888 -4.29 9.93 2.33
C ASN A 888 -2.83 9.68 1.96
N ASP A 889 -2.07 10.74 1.71
CA ASP A 889 -0.68 10.67 1.25
C ASP A 889 0.33 10.17 2.29
N LYS A 890 -0.12 9.92 3.53
CA LYS A 890 0.64 9.35 4.66
C LYS A 890 -0.01 8.10 5.27
N GLY A 891 -1.10 7.60 4.68
CA GLY A 891 -1.89 6.50 5.22
C GLY A 891 -1.52 5.12 4.67
N ALA A 892 -2.15 4.07 5.19
CA ALA A 892 -1.91 2.68 4.76
C ALA A 892 -2.21 2.40 3.27
N ALA A 893 -2.98 3.27 2.60
CA ALA A 893 -3.31 3.16 1.17
C ALA A 893 -2.69 4.30 0.32
N SER A 894 -1.68 5.00 0.84
CA SER A 894 -1.03 6.15 0.17
C SER A 894 -0.51 5.83 -1.23
N ASN A 895 0.06 4.63 -1.41
CA ASN A 895 0.63 4.12 -2.65
C ASN A 895 -0.40 3.93 -3.79
N THR A 896 -1.70 4.02 -3.48
CA THR A 896 -2.76 3.88 -4.48
C THR A 896 -3.05 5.15 -5.27
N GLY A 897 -2.64 6.33 -4.77
CA GLY A 897 -3.00 7.60 -5.39
C GLY A 897 -4.47 8.03 -5.19
N TYR A 898 -5.26 7.29 -4.40
CA TYR A 898 -6.67 7.58 -4.11
C TYR A 898 -6.81 8.18 -2.71
N TYR A 899 -7.12 9.48 -2.61
CA TYR A 899 -7.25 10.20 -1.34
C TYR A 899 -8.60 10.87 -1.16
N LEU A 900 -9.09 10.87 0.09
CA LEU A 900 -10.50 11.08 0.43
C LEU A 900 -10.77 12.25 1.38
N ASP A 901 -9.87 13.24 1.40
CA ASP A 901 -10.01 14.44 2.22
C ASP A 901 -11.24 15.29 1.84
N HIS A 902 -11.96 15.81 2.83
CA HIS A 902 -13.24 16.49 2.60
C HIS A 902 -13.12 17.81 1.84
N PHE A 903 -11.95 18.44 1.77
CA PHE A 903 -11.77 19.75 1.13
C PHE A 903 -10.98 19.73 -0.18
N ARG A 904 -10.47 18.58 -0.63
CA ARG A 904 -9.69 18.50 -1.88
C ARG A 904 -10.57 18.59 -3.14
N ASP A 905 -10.00 18.87 -4.30
CA ASP A 905 -10.80 18.81 -5.53
C ASP A 905 -11.17 17.36 -5.89
N VAL A 906 -12.33 17.18 -6.53
CA VAL A 906 -12.80 15.86 -6.98
C VAL A 906 -12.30 15.62 -8.41
N ASP A 907 -11.20 14.89 -8.52
CA ASP A 907 -10.49 14.61 -9.77
C ASP A 907 -10.01 13.14 -9.82
N ALA A 908 -8.99 12.85 -10.64
CA ALA A 908 -8.34 11.53 -10.69
C ALA A 908 -7.84 11.07 -9.31
N GLY A 909 -7.31 11.97 -8.48
CA GLY A 909 -6.88 11.68 -7.12
C GLY A 909 -8.01 11.34 -6.16
N TYR A 910 -9.25 11.79 -6.45
CA TYR A 910 -10.49 11.35 -5.80
C TYR A 910 -11.14 10.15 -6.51
N GLY A 911 -10.45 9.52 -7.46
CA GLY A 911 -10.88 8.28 -8.10
C GLY A 911 -11.71 8.44 -9.39
N ILE A 912 -11.98 9.66 -9.87
CA ILE A 912 -12.72 9.87 -11.12
C ILE A 912 -11.92 9.30 -12.29
N CYS A 913 -12.45 8.27 -12.96
CA CYS A 913 -11.80 7.56 -14.06
C CYS A 913 -10.37 7.09 -13.76
N LYS A 914 -10.04 6.87 -12.48
CA LYS A 914 -8.71 6.37 -12.09
C LYS A 914 -8.67 4.85 -12.21
N LYS A 915 -7.69 4.31 -12.93
CA LYS A 915 -7.39 2.88 -12.96
C LYS A 915 -6.78 2.41 -11.62
N PRO A 916 -7.09 1.19 -11.14
CA PRO A 916 -6.50 0.65 -9.91
C PRO A 916 -4.99 0.38 -10.09
N THR A 917 -4.20 0.61 -9.04
CA THR A 917 -2.73 0.37 -9.06
C THR A 917 -2.34 -1.11 -9.02
N ALA A 918 -3.18 -1.98 -8.46
CA ALA A 918 -2.92 -3.41 -8.29
C ALA A 918 -4.15 -4.24 -8.62
N THR A 919 -3.94 -5.45 -9.15
CA THR A 919 -4.97 -6.25 -9.82
C THR A 919 -5.37 -7.46 -8.98
N GLY A 920 -6.65 -7.82 -8.86
CA GLY A 920 -7.11 -8.95 -8.05
C GLY A 920 -8.53 -8.77 -7.53
N GLY A 921 -8.98 -9.60 -6.59
CA GLY A 921 -10.38 -9.64 -6.15
C GLY A 921 -10.98 -8.29 -5.71
N GLY A 922 -10.14 -7.38 -5.19
CA GLY A 922 -10.54 -6.04 -4.76
C GLY A 922 -10.95 -5.06 -5.88
N SER A 923 -10.63 -5.33 -7.15
CA SER A 923 -11.18 -4.53 -8.27
C SER A 923 -12.62 -4.91 -8.60
N CYS A 924 -13.11 -6.04 -8.07
CA CYS A 924 -14.41 -6.62 -8.45
C CYS A 924 -14.56 -6.85 -9.97
N GLY A 925 -13.45 -7.00 -10.72
CA GLY A 925 -13.48 -7.09 -12.18
C GLY A 925 -13.85 -5.78 -12.89
N ARG A 926 -13.82 -4.64 -12.19
CA ARG A 926 -14.13 -3.31 -12.73
C ARG A 926 -12.83 -2.55 -13.04
N GLN A 927 -12.87 -1.65 -14.03
CA GLN A 927 -11.68 -0.97 -14.56
C GLN A 927 -11.33 0.36 -13.87
N HIS A 928 -12.31 1.04 -13.25
CA HIS A 928 -12.11 2.38 -12.71
C HIS A 928 -12.69 2.54 -11.29
N VAL A 929 -12.02 3.36 -10.46
CA VAL A 929 -12.45 3.62 -9.08
C VAL A 929 -13.86 4.21 -9.04
N VAL A 930 -14.08 5.30 -9.78
CA VAL A 930 -15.38 5.93 -10.03
C VAL A 930 -15.59 6.11 -11.53
N VAL A 931 -16.72 5.65 -12.05
CA VAL A 931 -17.20 5.90 -13.41
C VAL A 931 -18.36 6.90 -13.34
N PRO A 932 -18.20 8.13 -13.87
CA PRO A 932 -19.27 9.15 -13.88
C PRO A 932 -20.60 8.58 -14.41
N GLY A 933 -21.69 8.79 -13.66
CA GLY A 933 -23.03 8.32 -14.03
C GLY A 933 -23.26 6.80 -13.98
N ASN A 934 -22.30 5.99 -13.49
CA ASN A 934 -22.45 4.53 -13.45
C ASN A 934 -21.82 3.90 -12.20
N SER A 935 -22.60 3.86 -11.11
CA SER A 935 -22.21 3.22 -9.85
C SER A 935 -21.96 1.70 -9.97
N GLU A 936 -22.65 1.01 -10.89
CA GLU A 936 -22.46 -0.43 -11.13
C GLU A 936 -21.12 -0.77 -11.79
N ALA A 937 -20.53 0.16 -12.55
CA ALA A 937 -19.20 0.02 -13.13
C ALA A 937 -18.06 0.53 -12.22
N SER A 938 -18.38 1.15 -11.08
CA SER A 938 -17.40 1.80 -10.20
C SER A 938 -16.84 0.87 -9.13
N ILE A 939 -15.52 0.70 -8.99
CA ILE A 939 -14.91 -0.19 -7.98
C ILE A 939 -15.38 0.17 -6.56
N VAL A 940 -15.42 1.45 -6.20
CA VAL A 940 -15.71 1.90 -4.82
C VAL A 940 -17.08 1.41 -4.30
N THR A 941 -18.09 1.35 -5.18
CA THR A 941 -19.43 0.87 -4.83
C THR A 941 -19.41 -0.60 -4.42
N CYS A 942 -18.79 -1.48 -5.23
CA CYS A 942 -18.65 -2.90 -4.90
C CYS A 942 -17.93 -3.10 -3.57
N ARG A 943 -16.85 -2.35 -3.33
CA ARG A 943 -16.04 -2.52 -2.13
C ARG A 943 -16.77 -2.10 -0.85
N MET A 944 -17.57 -1.04 -0.91
CA MET A 944 -18.41 -0.63 0.22
C MET A 944 -19.58 -1.58 0.50
N GLU A 945 -20.09 -2.26 -0.53
CA GLU A 945 -21.17 -3.26 -0.44
C GLU A 945 -20.68 -4.63 0.03
N ALA A 946 -19.42 -4.98 -0.23
CA ALA A 946 -18.90 -6.29 0.09
C ALA A 946 -18.92 -6.56 1.61
N GLU A 947 -19.46 -7.72 1.97
CA GLU A 947 -19.47 -8.28 3.31
C GLU A 947 -18.75 -9.63 3.27
N HIS A 948 -17.99 -9.95 4.32
CA HIS A 948 -17.32 -11.24 4.48
C HIS A 948 -16.33 -11.65 3.36
N ASP A 949 -15.94 -10.72 2.49
CA ASP A 949 -14.90 -10.92 1.48
C ASP A 949 -13.73 -9.98 1.80
N PRO A 950 -12.64 -10.47 2.41
CA PRO A 950 -11.55 -9.61 2.84
C PRO A 950 -10.85 -8.90 1.67
N GLN A 951 -10.87 -9.47 0.46
CA GLN A 951 -10.26 -8.82 -0.71
C GLN A 951 -11.06 -7.60 -1.17
N ARG A 952 -12.39 -7.62 -0.98
CA ARG A 952 -13.31 -6.58 -1.49
C ARG A 952 -13.73 -5.58 -0.43
N MET A 953 -14.04 -6.05 0.77
CA MET A 953 -14.66 -5.29 1.86
C MET A 953 -13.86 -4.03 2.22
N MET A 954 -14.55 -2.89 2.20
CA MET A 954 -14.03 -1.59 2.63
C MET A 954 -15.06 -0.82 3.50
N PRO A 955 -14.63 -0.22 4.63
CA PRO A 955 -13.33 -0.37 5.27
C PRO A 955 -13.02 -1.83 5.66
N PRO A 956 -11.74 -2.25 5.67
CA PRO A 956 -11.36 -3.65 5.86
C PRO A 956 -11.37 -4.08 7.33
N ILE A 957 -11.52 -3.11 8.25
CA ILE A 957 -11.56 -3.33 9.69
C ILE A 957 -12.73 -2.56 10.33
N ALA A 958 -13.08 -2.96 11.55
CA ALA A 958 -14.12 -2.34 12.39
C ALA A 958 -15.57 -2.47 11.89
N ARG A 959 -15.83 -3.17 10.77
CA ARG A 959 -17.17 -3.58 10.32
C ARG A 959 -17.24 -5.07 9.98
N SER A 960 -18.43 -5.64 10.13
CA SER A 960 -18.81 -6.97 9.64
C SER A 960 -20.03 -6.93 8.71
N VAL A 961 -20.79 -5.83 8.73
CA VAL A 961 -21.92 -5.56 7.82
C VAL A 961 -21.67 -4.32 6.97
N ALA A 962 -22.43 -4.14 5.90
CA ALA A 962 -22.44 -2.92 5.10
C ALA A 962 -23.21 -1.78 5.80
N ASP A 963 -22.80 -0.56 5.49
CA ASP A 963 -23.54 0.66 5.83
C ASP A 963 -24.45 1.01 4.64
N ASP A 964 -25.66 0.43 4.65
CA ASP A 964 -26.59 0.51 3.52
C ASP A 964 -26.94 1.96 3.16
N GLU A 965 -27.09 2.83 4.16
CA GLU A 965 -27.40 4.23 3.95
C GLU A 965 -26.24 4.99 3.29
N ALA A 966 -24.99 4.67 3.65
CA ALA A 966 -23.82 5.27 3.02
C ALA A 966 -23.61 4.76 1.58
N VAL A 967 -23.83 3.46 1.35
CA VAL A 967 -23.82 2.88 0.00
C VAL A 967 -24.87 3.53 -0.89
N ALA A 968 -26.09 3.74 -0.38
CA ALA A 968 -27.15 4.43 -1.11
C ALA A 968 -26.77 5.89 -1.45
N LEU A 969 -26.13 6.61 -0.52
CA LEU A 969 -25.63 7.97 -0.76
C LEU A 969 -24.51 8.00 -1.80
N LEU A 970 -23.59 7.03 -1.77
CA LEU A 970 -22.53 6.89 -2.77
C LEU A 970 -23.12 6.67 -4.17
N ARG A 971 -24.03 5.71 -4.31
CA ARG A 971 -24.73 5.44 -5.58
C ARG A 971 -25.43 6.70 -6.09
N GLN A 972 -26.16 7.39 -5.21
CA GLN A 972 -26.82 8.64 -5.55
C GLN A 972 -25.83 9.70 -6.06
N TRP A 973 -24.69 9.88 -5.40
CA TRP A 973 -23.67 10.83 -5.84
C TRP A 973 -23.10 10.47 -7.21
N ILE A 974 -22.69 9.21 -7.43
CA ILE A 974 -22.13 8.79 -8.72
C ILE A 974 -23.15 8.94 -9.85
N ASP A 975 -24.39 8.50 -9.63
CA ASP A 975 -25.40 8.40 -10.69
C ASP A 975 -26.07 9.76 -11.01
N THR A 976 -26.02 10.74 -10.10
CA THR A 976 -26.78 12.00 -10.23
C THR A 976 -25.98 13.29 -10.06
N VAL A 977 -24.75 13.21 -9.53
CA VAL A 977 -23.90 14.38 -9.26
C VAL A 977 -22.63 14.35 -10.10
N VAL A 978 -21.95 13.20 -10.19
CA VAL A 978 -20.72 13.06 -10.98
C VAL A 978 -21.03 12.91 -12.47
N ASP A 979 -20.68 13.92 -13.25
CA ASP A 979 -20.90 13.98 -14.70
C ASP A 979 -19.62 14.30 -15.49
N ASP A 980 -19.77 14.59 -16.78
CA ASP A 980 -18.67 14.89 -17.71
C ASP A 980 -17.97 16.23 -17.44
N SER A 981 -18.50 17.06 -16.53
CA SER A 981 -17.89 18.34 -16.14
C SER A 981 -16.78 18.21 -15.11
N TYR A 982 -16.66 17.06 -14.43
CA TYR A 982 -15.60 16.80 -13.46
C TYR A 982 -14.25 16.63 -14.16
N THR A 983 -13.19 17.13 -13.52
CA THR A 983 -11.81 16.93 -13.99
C THR A 983 -11.52 15.43 -14.10
N ASN A 984 -10.88 15.02 -15.21
CA ASN A 984 -10.57 13.63 -15.57
C ASN A 984 -11.76 12.74 -16.01
N ALA A 985 -13.00 13.24 -16.05
CA ALA A 985 -14.17 12.42 -16.42
C ALA A 985 -14.09 11.82 -17.85
N GLY A 986 -13.34 12.45 -18.75
CA GLY A 986 -13.12 11.95 -20.11
C GLY A 986 -12.18 10.75 -20.21
N ALA A 987 -11.41 10.43 -19.18
CA ALA A 987 -10.40 9.37 -19.20
C ALA A 987 -10.98 7.94 -19.06
N CYS A 988 -12.29 7.82 -18.84
CA CYS A 988 -12.97 6.53 -18.76
C CYS A 988 -13.26 5.89 -20.14
N GLN A 989 -13.02 6.61 -21.24
CA GLN A 989 -13.44 6.23 -22.60
C GLN A 989 -12.46 5.32 -23.31
#